data_AF-A0A814JJ59-F1
#
_entry.id   AF-A0A814JJ59-F1
#
_cell.length_a   1.000
_cell.length_b   1.000
_cell.length_c   1.000
_cell.angle_alpha   90.00
_cell.angle_beta   90.00
_cell.angle_gamma   90.00
#
_symmetry.space_group_name_H-M   'P 1'
#
loop_
_entity.id
_entity.type
_entity.pdbx_description
1 polymer ?
#
loop_
_entity_poly.entity_id
_entity_poly.type
_entity_poly.pdbx_seq_one_letter_code
_entity_poly.pdbx_strand_id
1 'polypeptide(L)'
;MSTVESSFRVEYAKSNRSKCKNCSSKIDKDSFRFAIMVYSSKFGGRVPTWYHMNCFFNKVKLIDVNIIKGFDDLRWEDQEKIRQIIQDNSTMPLDGNIPNDSFTVEYAKSNRSKCHGCELLIVKETLRLSRKNYTSKRARCYGPTDDWYHLQCFHQMKKDLGFSGVAQSFAGFVDLNDEDQMKLQDKFDILRKDIPHDILKELLELNSQKLVSGESNLIEAVADCMAFGALESCPECNGYLIFNYTNYRCTGNLTEWTNCSYSTQIANRKPFEIPDKIKNKYELFENYTYTKRNRIMTQIIKKPLLINTTAEISEPDYDCKLPLNGYSLAFIGRLSKRKRSLRKQIKELGGTIMKNINKKVDIIISTQDQIQKGDKKLDIAQNFNIHVVSEQFLKDILTDRPSIVMEKLKLSNWGILPHIRKHQTYSTRKIKRKSSNFRSKRFLPDKMTMKLKDGAAVDPDSGLEETCHVLKDSKTSDIFTAVLAWVDITLELFFVVVVVFFKGRTGTTFGSKKIDEFDDETDAINIFQELFLDKTGNEWKNGGKYKKIAKKYYPLEIDYGQHNNINNDQIQKILENNYKIQSNLSPSVQDLIHLIFNVETMKQTLLSFDIDLTKMPLGKLSKNQLNNAYQILTQLQILITNGSSTKTSIIDASNQFYTLIPHDFGLNKAIILDNIDLIQNKTEMIDNLLEIEIAYSMLKTNFDEEKEHPLDIHYKKLKSIIEPIDPISDEFKQIVNYMNNTHASTHKQYKLKLKNLFKIKRENEEENFQKWKNIQNHQLLWHGSRTTNFAGILSQGLRIAPPEAPMTGYMFGKGVYFADMVSKSANYCFTTRESPEGLLLLCEVALGKMYECYQATSLSADKLPQDKQATKGCGQTIPDPKEHIYTDEGILIPMGHGINANIPQSSLLYNEYIVYNTDQIKIKYLLRVEFDYSD
;
A
#
# COMPACT_ATOMS: atom_id res chain seq x y z
N MET A 1 54.45 -7.01 73.82
CA MET A 1 53.28 -7.60 73.12
C MET A 1 52.27 -6.48 72.86
N SER A 2 52.31 -5.87 71.69
CA SER A 2 51.39 -4.81 71.28
C SER A 2 50.08 -5.43 70.79
N THR A 3 49.05 -5.38 71.63
CA THR A 3 47.70 -5.83 71.29
C THR A 3 47.17 -5.06 70.07
N VAL A 4 46.85 -5.77 68.98
CA VAL A 4 46.16 -5.20 67.82
C VAL A 4 44.83 -4.60 68.29
N GLU A 5 44.71 -3.27 68.26
CA GLU A 5 43.48 -2.58 68.67
C GLU A 5 42.37 -2.81 67.62
N SER A 6 41.45 -3.72 67.90
CA SER A 6 40.29 -4.04 67.07
C SER A 6 39.43 -2.81 66.76
N SER A 7 39.10 -2.59 65.48
CA SER A 7 38.25 -1.47 65.01
C SER A 7 36.77 -1.61 65.37
N PHE A 8 36.35 -2.83 65.72
CA PHE A 8 34.96 -3.18 66.03
C PHE A 8 34.86 -3.88 67.39
N ARG A 9 33.75 -3.68 68.09
CA ARG A 9 33.48 -4.28 69.39
C ARG A 9 32.04 -4.76 69.48
N VAL A 10 31.78 -5.87 70.16
CA VAL A 10 30.43 -6.38 70.44
C VAL A 10 30.28 -6.69 71.92
N GLU A 11 29.10 -6.43 72.47
CA GLU A 11 28.74 -6.83 73.84
C GLU A 11 27.22 -6.79 74.04
N TYR A 12 26.74 -7.43 75.12
CA TYR A 12 25.38 -7.25 75.61
C TYR A 12 25.21 -5.87 76.28
N ALA A 13 24.13 -5.17 75.95
CA ALA A 13 23.86 -3.86 76.50
C ALA A 13 23.58 -3.95 78.02
N LYS A 14 24.47 -3.38 78.85
CA LYS A 14 24.32 -3.39 80.31
C LYS A 14 23.12 -2.55 80.84
N SER A 15 22.56 -1.67 80.02
CA SER A 15 21.39 -0.83 80.36
C SER A 15 20.70 -0.25 79.10
N ASN A 16 19.45 0.20 79.24
CA ASN A 16 18.66 0.86 78.18
C ASN A 16 19.10 2.31 77.83
N ARG A 17 20.30 2.73 78.26
CA ARG A 17 20.80 4.10 78.07
C ARG A 17 21.47 4.31 76.71
N SER A 18 21.89 3.24 76.04
CA SER A 18 22.51 3.28 74.71
C SER A 18 21.47 3.61 73.63
N LYS A 19 21.83 4.48 72.68
CA LYS A 19 21.04 4.74 71.47
C LYS A 19 21.83 4.29 70.24
N CYS A 20 21.16 3.62 69.32
CA CYS A 20 21.75 3.22 68.05
C CYS A 20 22.01 4.46 67.19
N LYS A 21 23.22 4.60 66.65
CA LYS A 21 23.59 5.78 65.87
C LYS A 21 23.00 5.82 64.46
N ASN A 22 22.51 4.69 63.94
CA ASN A 22 21.86 4.63 62.62
C ASN A 22 20.37 5.00 62.70
N CYS A 23 19.58 4.28 63.50
CA CYS A 23 18.13 4.48 63.60
C CYS A 23 17.71 5.40 64.75
N SER A 24 18.65 5.91 65.55
CA SER A 24 18.43 6.79 66.72
C SER A 24 17.55 6.21 67.85
N SER A 25 17.14 4.94 67.74
CA SER A 25 16.31 4.24 68.72
C SER A 25 17.13 3.71 69.90
N LYS A 26 16.48 3.52 71.06
CA LYS A 26 17.14 2.93 72.25
C LYS A 26 17.54 1.48 71.98
N ILE A 27 18.63 1.04 72.61
CA ILE A 27 19.07 -0.35 72.60
C ILE A 27 18.74 -0.94 73.97
N ASP A 28 17.92 -1.99 73.97
CA ASP A 28 17.41 -2.61 75.19
C ASP A 28 18.50 -3.38 75.95
N LYS A 29 18.34 -3.48 77.26
CA LYS A 29 19.24 -4.19 78.17
C LYS A 29 19.25 -5.66 77.80
N ASP A 30 20.44 -6.26 77.86
CA ASP A 30 20.70 -7.65 77.49
C ASP A 30 20.49 -7.95 75.99
N SER A 31 20.23 -6.92 75.17
CA SER A 31 20.26 -7.03 73.71
C SER A 31 21.65 -6.74 73.13
N PHE A 32 21.92 -7.25 71.94
CA PHE A 32 23.19 -7.03 71.25
C PHE A 32 23.40 -5.57 70.86
N ARG A 33 24.62 -5.09 71.11
CA ARG A 33 25.11 -3.85 70.51
C ARG A 33 26.49 -4.03 69.91
N PHE A 34 26.63 -3.53 68.69
CA PHE A 34 27.91 -3.46 67.99
C PHE A 34 28.44 -2.02 68.06
N ALA A 35 29.74 -1.87 68.26
CA ALA A 35 30.41 -0.58 68.29
C ALA A 35 31.44 -0.47 67.17
N ILE A 36 31.41 0.67 66.49
CA ILE A 36 32.54 1.17 65.70
C ILE A 36 33.38 2.05 66.61
N MET A 37 34.68 1.76 66.72
CA MET A 37 35.60 2.54 67.54
C MET A 37 36.02 3.80 66.79
N VAL A 38 35.52 4.96 67.20
CA VAL A 38 35.80 6.26 66.56
C VAL A 38 36.62 7.15 67.49
N TYR A 39 37.55 7.94 66.96
CA TYR A 39 38.29 8.91 67.77
C TYR A 39 37.35 10.00 68.31
N SER A 40 37.41 10.24 69.63
CA SER A 40 36.66 11.33 70.24
C SER A 40 37.41 12.65 70.04
N SER A 41 36.68 13.70 69.66
CA SER A 41 37.23 15.07 69.61
C SER A 41 37.34 15.73 71.00
N LYS A 42 36.76 15.11 72.04
CA LYS A 42 36.70 15.65 73.42
C LYS A 42 37.56 14.88 74.42
N PHE A 43 37.98 13.67 74.08
CA PHE A 43 38.80 12.80 74.93
C PHE A 43 39.89 12.18 74.05
N GLY A 44 41.14 12.14 74.53
CA GLY A 44 42.30 11.64 73.77
C GLY A 44 42.32 10.13 73.57
N GLY A 45 41.26 9.55 72.99
CA GLY A 45 41.13 8.12 72.75
C GLY A 45 39.92 7.76 71.88
N ARG A 46 39.85 6.50 71.44
CA ARG A 46 38.71 5.98 70.68
C ARG A 46 37.54 5.65 71.60
N VAL A 47 36.36 6.15 71.28
CA VAL A 47 35.10 5.87 71.98
C VAL A 47 34.20 4.96 71.14
N PRO A 48 33.45 4.04 71.76
CA PRO A 48 32.54 3.17 71.04
C PRO A 48 31.28 3.93 70.60
N THR A 49 30.97 3.88 69.31
CA THR A 49 29.67 4.30 68.76
C THR A 49 28.77 3.09 68.53
N TRP A 50 27.69 2.98 69.32
CA TRP A 50 26.82 1.80 69.36
C TRP A 50 25.74 1.76 68.26
N TYR A 51 25.47 0.55 67.77
CA TYR A 51 24.49 0.20 66.73
C TYR A 51 23.74 -1.08 67.13
N HIS A 52 22.48 -1.22 66.69
CA HIS A 52 21.80 -2.53 66.67
C HIS A 52 22.49 -3.45 65.67
N MET A 53 22.36 -4.77 65.84
CA MET A 53 22.94 -5.80 64.96
C MET A 53 22.66 -5.54 63.47
N ASN A 54 21.38 -5.44 63.07
CA ASN A 54 21.02 -5.20 61.67
C ASN A 54 21.49 -3.83 61.16
N CYS A 55 21.47 -2.82 62.02
CA CYS A 55 21.95 -1.47 61.67
C CYS A 55 23.46 -1.43 61.44
N PHE A 56 24.21 -2.30 62.10
CA PHE A 56 25.65 -2.41 61.95
C PHE A 56 26.02 -3.12 60.64
N PHE A 57 25.44 -4.28 60.37
CA PHE A 57 25.71 -5.05 59.15
C PHE A 57 25.17 -4.39 57.87
N ASN A 58 24.18 -3.48 57.98
CA ASN A 58 23.81 -2.61 56.86
C ASN A 58 24.92 -1.63 56.44
N LYS A 59 25.85 -1.31 57.34
CA LYS A 59 26.89 -0.29 57.12
C LYS A 59 28.29 -0.88 56.96
N VAL A 60 28.55 -2.04 57.55
CA VAL A 60 29.85 -2.71 57.56
C VAL A 60 29.66 -4.15 57.09
N LYS A 61 30.39 -4.54 56.04
CA LYS A 61 30.44 -5.93 55.58
C LYS A 61 31.72 -6.56 56.12
N LEU A 62 31.61 -7.32 57.20
CA LEU A 62 32.73 -8.02 57.80
C LEU A 62 32.90 -9.39 57.15
N ILE A 63 34.14 -9.75 56.87
CA ILE A 63 34.52 -11.04 56.28
C ILE A 63 35.21 -11.95 57.34
N ASP A 64 35.65 -11.40 58.47
CA ASP A 64 36.34 -12.14 59.53
C ASP A 64 35.84 -11.72 60.94
N VAL A 65 35.48 -12.71 61.76
CA VAL A 65 35.03 -12.55 63.16
C VAL A 65 36.16 -12.11 64.09
N ASN A 66 37.41 -12.47 63.78
CA ASN A 66 38.57 -12.20 64.65
C ASN A 66 38.86 -10.70 64.81
N ILE A 67 38.26 -9.86 63.96
CA ILE A 67 38.40 -8.39 63.99
C ILE A 67 37.43 -7.76 65.02
N ILE A 68 36.48 -8.53 65.55
CA ILE A 68 35.47 -8.05 66.50
C ILE A 68 35.92 -8.36 67.94
N LYS A 69 36.22 -7.32 68.72
CA LYS A 69 36.54 -7.47 70.14
C LYS A 69 35.29 -7.80 70.97
N GLY A 70 35.38 -8.79 71.85
CA GLY A 70 34.26 -9.24 72.71
C GLY A 70 33.33 -10.27 72.06
N PHE A 71 33.74 -10.83 70.91
CA PHE A 71 32.98 -11.88 70.21
C PHE A 71 32.93 -13.20 71.02
N ASP A 72 34.07 -13.61 71.58
CA ASP A 72 34.17 -14.85 72.37
C ASP A 72 33.37 -14.80 73.68
N ASP A 73 33.04 -13.59 74.16
CA ASP A 73 32.24 -13.35 75.37
C ASP A 73 30.72 -13.48 75.12
N LEU A 74 30.28 -13.72 73.89
CA LEU A 74 28.87 -13.90 73.52
C LEU A 74 28.40 -15.34 73.75
N ARG A 75 27.09 -15.56 73.91
CA ARG A 75 26.51 -16.90 73.98
C ARG A 75 26.74 -17.66 72.66
N TRP A 76 26.85 -18.98 72.72
CA TRP A 76 27.13 -19.81 71.55
C TRP A 76 26.13 -19.62 70.39
N GLU A 77 24.82 -19.65 70.68
CA GLU A 77 23.75 -19.41 69.67
C GLU A 77 23.89 -18.06 68.96
N ASP A 78 24.42 -17.09 69.69
CA ASP A 78 24.57 -15.72 69.28
C ASP A 78 25.86 -15.50 68.46
N GLN A 79 26.91 -16.26 68.79
CA GLN A 79 28.11 -16.38 67.96
C GLN A 79 27.79 -17.03 66.60
N GLU A 80 26.95 -18.07 66.58
CA GLU A 80 26.52 -18.74 65.34
C GLU A 80 25.71 -17.82 64.42
N LYS A 81 24.79 -17.02 64.97
CA LYS A 81 24.04 -16.01 64.17
C LYS A 81 24.98 -15.03 63.46
N ILE A 82 26.06 -14.61 64.13
CA ILE A 82 27.05 -13.70 63.55
C ILE A 82 27.93 -14.41 62.52
N ARG A 83 28.33 -15.67 62.78
CA ARG A 83 29.07 -16.49 61.80
C ARG A 83 28.26 -16.70 60.53
N GLN A 84 26.96 -16.99 60.63
CA GLN A 84 26.05 -17.11 59.48
C GLN A 84 25.99 -15.81 58.67
N ILE A 85 25.79 -14.65 59.31
CA ILE A 85 25.75 -13.35 58.61
C ILE A 85 27.08 -13.04 57.90
N ILE A 86 28.22 -13.45 58.47
CA ILE A 86 29.54 -13.24 57.85
C ILE A 86 29.77 -14.24 56.70
N GLN A 87 29.28 -15.47 56.82
CA GLN A 87 29.33 -16.48 55.77
C GLN A 87 28.52 -16.06 54.55
N ASP A 88 27.32 -15.49 54.76
CA ASP A 88 26.49 -14.89 53.70
C ASP A 88 27.16 -13.67 53.04
N ASN A 89 28.01 -12.93 53.77
CA ASN A 89 28.81 -11.83 53.21
C ASN A 89 30.08 -12.29 52.46
N SER A 90 30.50 -13.56 52.64
CA SER A 90 31.73 -14.11 52.09
C SER A 90 31.58 -14.69 50.69
N THR A 91 30.37 -14.75 50.13
CA THR A 91 30.14 -15.10 48.72
C THR A 91 30.53 -13.92 47.80
N MET A 92 31.82 -13.65 47.70
CA MET A 92 32.44 -12.84 46.64
C MET A 92 33.44 -13.73 45.90
N PRO A 93 33.62 -13.58 44.56
CA PRO A 93 34.35 -14.55 43.75
C PRO A 93 35.82 -14.59 44.17
N LEU A 94 36.29 -15.76 44.61
CA LEU A 94 37.70 -15.98 44.94
C LEU A 94 38.54 -16.47 43.75
N ASP A 95 37.96 -16.63 42.56
CA ASP A 95 38.70 -17.09 41.37
C ASP A 95 38.36 -16.25 40.14
N GLY A 96 39.37 -15.54 39.62
CA GLY A 96 39.70 -15.37 38.19
C GLY A 96 38.69 -14.81 37.16
N ASN A 97 37.39 -14.74 37.44
CA ASN A 97 36.37 -14.28 36.49
C ASN A 97 35.90 -12.88 36.86
N ILE A 98 36.38 -11.88 36.12
CA ILE A 98 36.02 -10.46 36.28
C ILE A 98 34.62 -10.25 35.68
N PRO A 99 33.60 -9.82 36.45
CA PRO A 99 32.27 -9.50 35.90
C PRO A 99 32.33 -8.35 34.88
N ASN A 100 31.50 -8.36 33.83
CA ASN A 100 31.43 -7.26 32.83
C ASN A 100 31.21 -5.87 33.44
N ASP A 101 30.53 -5.78 34.59
CA ASP A 101 30.29 -4.53 35.35
C ASP A 101 31.50 -4.03 36.17
N SER A 102 32.69 -4.55 35.89
CA SER A 102 33.92 -4.20 36.60
C SER A 102 34.65 -2.99 36.03
N PHE A 103 34.24 -2.51 34.84
CA PHE A 103 34.84 -1.37 34.17
C PHE A 103 33.84 -0.23 34.01
N THR A 104 34.18 0.96 34.50
CA THR A 104 33.32 2.15 34.36
C THR A 104 34.07 3.32 33.74
N VAL A 105 33.33 4.20 33.06
CA VAL A 105 33.82 5.46 32.52
C VAL A 105 32.96 6.61 33.04
N GLU A 106 33.60 7.67 33.53
CA GLU A 106 32.90 8.89 33.92
C GLU A 106 33.81 10.13 33.87
N TYR A 107 33.21 11.31 33.96
CA TYR A 107 33.94 12.55 34.20
C TYR A 107 34.36 12.67 35.67
N ALA A 108 35.60 13.08 35.91
CA ALA A 108 36.12 13.24 37.26
C ALA A 108 35.34 14.29 38.06
N LYS A 109 34.67 13.87 39.14
CA LYS A 109 33.84 14.74 39.98
C LYS A 109 34.65 15.73 40.84
N SER A 110 35.94 15.46 41.06
CA SER A 110 36.85 16.32 41.85
C SER A 110 38.32 16.04 41.54
N ASN A 111 39.21 16.99 41.86
CA ASN A 111 40.67 16.85 41.74
C ASN A 111 41.32 15.92 42.80
N ARG A 112 40.53 15.07 43.47
CA ARG A 112 41.01 14.25 44.61
C ARG A 112 41.37 12.81 44.20
N SER A 113 40.93 12.36 43.04
CA SER A 113 41.25 11.00 42.55
C SER A 113 42.66 10.96 41.98
N LYS A 114 43.48 10.05 42.50
CA LYS A 114 44.83 9.75 42.00
C LYS A 114 44.73 8.62 40.97
N CYS A 115 45.38 8.80 39.82
CA CYS A 115 45.49 7.76 38.80
C CYS A 115 46.36 6.61 39.34
N HIS A 116 45.87 5.37 39.25
CA HIS A 116 46.60 4.19 39.72
C HIS A 116 47.74 3.79 38.78
N GLY A 117 47.70 4.21 37.51
CA GLY A 117 48.77 3.91 36.54
C GLY A 117 49.99 4.84 36.61
N CYS A 118 49.77 6.15 36.84
CA CYS A 118 50.85 7.14 36.84
C CYS A 118 50.98 7.94 38.13
N GLU A 119 50.16 7.65 39.13
CA GLU A 119 50.16 8.32 40.43
C GLU A 119 49.88 9.84 40.43
N LEU A 120 49.52 10.43 39.28
CA LEU A 120 49.15 11.83 39.19
C LEU A 120 47.66 12.04 39.51
N LEU A 121 47.32 13.24 39.99
CA LEU A 121 45.93 13.63 40.23
C LEU A 121 45.16 13.76 38.90
N ILE A 122 43.95 13.20 38.87
CA ILE A 122 43.02 13.33 37.75
C ILE A 122 42.25 14.64 37.91
N VAL A 123 42.32 15.49 36.89
CA VAL A 123 41.67 16.81 36.88
C VAL A 123 40.15 16.67 36.76
N LYS A 124 39.40 17.49 37.49
CA LYS A 124 37.93 17.56 37.46
C LYS A 124 37.45 17.79 36.03
N GLU A 125 36.32 17.19 35.69
CA GLU A 125 35.69 17.27 34.36
C GLU A 125 36.52 16.61 33.23
N THR A 126 37.61 15.91 33.54
CA THR A 126 38.32 15.07 32.56
C THR A 126 37.86 13.62 32.62
N LEU A 127 37.94 12.92 31.49
CA LEU A 127 37.60 11.50 31.38
C LEU A 127 38.51 10.64 32.24
N ARG A 128 37.90 9.76 33.04
CA ARG A 128 38.62 8.72 33.79
C ARG A 128 37.92 7.38 33.65
N LEU A 129 38.73 6.33 33.63
CA LEU A 129 38.30 4.93 33.53
C LEU A 129 38.61 4.24 34.86
N SER A 130 37.78 3.31 35.32
CA SER A 130 38.10 2.53 36.52
C SER A 130 37.97 1.02 36.35
N ARG A 131 38.64 0.32 37.26
CA ARG A 131 38.47 -1.11 37.52
C ARG A 131 38.05 -1.30 38.98
N LYS A 132 37.01 -2.09 39.22
CA LYS A 132 36.60 -2.47 40.58
C LYS A 132 37.65 -3.37 41.25
N ASN A 133 38.09 -2.97 42.44
CA ASN A 133 39.01 -3.68 43.30
C ASN A 133 38.27 -4.30 44.50
N TYR A 134 38.35 -5.62 44.59
CA TYR A 134 37.69 -6.42 45.62
C TYR A 134 38.65 -6.87 46.73
N THR A 135 39.97 -6.72 46.55
CA THR A 135 40.98 -7.38 47.39
C THR A 135 41.58 -6.47 48.46
N SER A 136 41.46 -5.15 48.33
CA SER A 136 42.05 -4.20 49.28
C SER A 136 41.49 -4.34 50.71
N LYS A 137 42.29 -4.04 51.75
CA LYS A 137 41.86 -4.08 53.17
C LYS A 137 40.59 -3.25 53.42
N ARG A 138 40.46 -2.13 52.70
CA ARG A 138 39.28 -1.26 52.74
C ARG A 138 38.10 -1.89 52.03
N ALA A 139 38.32 -2.51 50.86
CA ALA A 139 37.27 -3.20 50.13
C ALA A 139 36.69 -4.38 50.92
N ARG A 140 37.55 -5.10 51.65
CA ARG A 140 37.14 -6.18 52.58
C ARG A 140 36.31 -5.74 53.78
N CYS A 141 36.32 -4.44 54.13
CA CYS A 141 35.56 -3.91 55.28
C CYS A 141 34.29 -3.14 54.87
N TYR A 142 34.30 -2.54 53.67
CA TYR A 142 33.29 -1.56 53.23
C TYR A 142 32.67 -1.85 51.85
N GLY A 143 33.12 -2.88 51.14
CA GLY A 143 32.68 -3.21 49.76
C GLY A 143 33.66 -2.74 48.68
N PRO A 144 33.50 -3.21 47.42
CA PRO A 144 34.46 -2.98 46.34
C PRO A 144 34.75 -1.50 46.10
N THR A 145 36.01 -1.17 45.80
CA THR A 145 36.48 0.20 45.57
C THR A 145 36.94 0.38 44.14
N ASP A 146 36.65 1.53 43.52
CA ASP A 146 37.10 1.83 42.16
C ASP A 146 38.54 2.35 42.11
N ASP A 147 39.40 1.66 41.38
CA ASP A 147 40.74 2.12 41.03
C ASP A 147 40.68 2.94 39.73
N TRP A 148 40.96 4.25 39.81
CA TRP A 148 40.82 5.18 38.70
C TRP A 148 42.10 5.33 37.86
N TYR A 149 41.96 5.49 36.55
CA TYR A 149 43.04 5.66 35.58
C TYR A 149 42.73 6.80 34.60
N HIS A 150 43.77 7.47 34.11
CA HIS A 150 43.65 8.32 32.90
C HIS A 150 43.34 7.45 31.68
N LEU A 151 42.67 8.03 30.68
CA LEU A 151 42.40 7.37 29.39
C LEU A 151 43.63 6.73 28.76
N GLN A 152 44.76 7.45 28.76
CA GLN A 152 46.01 6.95 28.18
C GLN A 152 46.65 5.85 29.02
N CYS A 153 46.67 5.99 30.35
CA CYS A 153 47.23 5.00 31.26
C CYS A 153 46.43 3.69 31.22
N PHE A 154 45.10 3.77 31.15
CA PHE A 154 44.24 2.60 31.03
C PHE A 154 44.49 1.86 29.72
N HIS A 155 44.63 2.58 28.60
CA HIS A 155 44.90 1.97 27.30
C HIS A 155 46.25 1.24 27.27
N GLN A 156 47.29 1.82 27.87
CA GLN A 156 48.60 1.18 27.96
C GLN A 156 48.57 -0.10 28.81
N MET A 157 47.79 -0.10 29.89
CA MET A 157 47.72 -1.23 30.83
C MET A 157 46.55 -2.18 30.55
N LYS A 158 45.83 -2.04 29.42
CA LYS A 158 44.58 -2.78 29.17
C LYS A 158 44.73 -4.31 29.24
N LYS A 159 45.90 -4.82 28.82
CA LYS A 159 46.24 -6.26 28.89
C LYS A 159 46.40 -6.73 30.33
N ASP A 160 47.14 -5.97 31.15
CA ASP A 160 47.37 -6.26 32.57
C ASP A 160 46.10 -6.08 33.42
N LEU A 161 45.21 -5.19 32.97
CA LEU A 161 43.91 -4.96 33.58
C LEU A 161 42.85 -5.99 33.18
N GLY A 162 43.14 -6.86 32.20
CA GLY A 162 42.23 -7.90 31.73
C GLY A 162 41.04 -7.39 30.90
N PHE A 163 41.17 -6.24 30.23
CA PHE A 163 40.10 -5.66 29.42
C PHE A 163 40.18 -6.14 27.96
N SER A 164 39.10 -6.78 27.47
CA SER A 164 38.98 -7.32 26.10
C SER A 164 37.73 -6.84 25.34
N GLY A 165 37.00 -5.85 25.87
CA GLY A 165 35.75 -5.33 25.29
C GLY A 165 35.93 -4.16 24.32
N VAL A 166 34.82 -3.73 23.71
CA VAL A 166 34.71 -2.53 22.86
C VAL A 166 34.35 -1.28 23.68
N ALA A 167 34.44 -0.08 23.11
CA ALA A 167 34.17 1.17 23.85
C ALA A 167 32.78 1.19 24.52
N GLN A 168 31.77 0.58 23.90
CA GLN A 168 30.40 0.53 24.42
C GLN A 168 30.25 -0.41 25.64
N SER A 169 31.27 -1.21 25.97
CA SER A 169 31.24 -2.11 27.12
C SER A 169 31.51 -1.42 28.46
N PHE A 170 31.99 -0.16 28.45
CA PHE A 170 32.18 0.59 29.68
C PHE A 170 30.83 1.06 30.25
N ALA A 171 30.58 0.75 31.52
CA ALA A 171 29.43 1.30 32.24
C ALA A 171 29.61 2.82 32.41
N GLY A 172 28.62 3.60 31.93
CA GLY A 172 28.68 5.07 31.85
C GLY A 172 29.03 5.64 30.47
N PHE A 173 29.24 4.79 29.45
CA PHE A 173 29.54 5.25 28.08
C PHE A 173 28.44 6.13 27.47
N VAL A 174 27.17 5.79 27.71
CA VAL A 174 25.99 6.52 27.21
C VAL A 174 25.88 7.92 27.84
N ASP A 175 26.47 8.12 29.02
CA ASP A 175 26.41 9.39 29.76
C ASP A 175 27.49 10.39 29.30
N LEU A 176 28.36 10.00 28.35
CA LEU A 176 29.40 10.86 27.78
C LEU A 176 28.87 11.69 26.61
N ASN A 177 29.52 12.82 26.30
CA ASN A 177 29.20 13.60 25.10
C ASN A 177 29.63 12.87 23.81
N ASP A 178 29.03 13.24 22.67
CA ASP A 178 29.26 12.57 21.38
C ASP A 178 30.74 12.61 20.94
N GLU A 179 31.47 13.69 21.23
CA GLU A 179 32.89 13.83 20.91
C GLU A 179 33.77 12.84 21.70
N ASP A 180 33.49 12.64 22.98
CA ASP A 180 34.26 11.77 23.86
C ASP A 180 33.86 10.30 23.66
N GLN A 181 32.61 10.04 23.28
CA GLN A 181 32.17 8.73 22.78
C GLN A 181 32.95 8.34 21.52
N MET A 182 33.09 9.26 20.54
CA MET A 182 33.92 9.04 19.36
C MET A 182 35.39 8.83 19.71
N LYS A 183 35.98 9.62 20.61
CA LYS A 183 37.38 9.44 21.05
C LYS A 183 37.64 8.08 21.70
N LEU A 184 36.67 7.55 22.43
CA LEU A 184 36.74 6.20 23.01
C LEU A 184 36.60 5.12 21.93
N GLN A 185 35.62 5.25 21.04
CA GLN A 185 35.44 4.33 19.91
C GLN A 185 36.69 4.29 19.02
N ASP A 186 37.26 5.42 18.64
CA ASP A 186 38.48 5.52 17.82
C ASP A 186 39.74 4.92 18.48
N LYS A 187 39.74 4.79 19.81
CA LYS A 187 40.84 4.21 20.59
C LYS A 187 40.66 2.72 20.89
N PHE A 188 39.43 2.19 20.85
CA PHE A 188 39.13 0.82 21.27
C PHE A 188 38.48 -0.06 20.17
N ASP A 189 37.96 0.50 19.07
CA ASP A 189 37.36 -0.27 17.96
C ASP A 189 38.41 -0.56 16.86
N ILE A 190 38.81 -1.84 16.77
CA ILE A 190 39.97 -2.31 15.99
C ILE A 190 39.71 -2.31 14.45
N LEU A 191 38.46 -2.45 14.00
CA LEU A 191 38.13 -2.59 12.57
C LEU A 191 38.30 -1.30 11.76
N ARG A 192 38.31 -0.12 12.40
CA ARG A 192 38.28 1.18 11.72
C ARG A 192 39.66 1.66 11.24
N LYS A 193 40.76 1.09 11.73
CA LYS A 193 42.12 1.60 11.50
C LYS A 193 42.96 0.79 10.51
N ASP A 194 42.71 -0.53 10.35
CA ASP A 194 43.71 -1.41 9.73
C ASP A 194 43.35 -1.94 8.32
N ILE A 195 42.09 -1.85 7.85
CA ILE A 195 41.67 -2.46 6.57
C ILE A 195 41.18 -1.41 5.55
N PRO A 196 41.85 -1.26 4.39
CA PRO A 196 41.39 -0.39 3.30
C PRO A 196 40.02 -0.80 2.73
N HIS A 197 39.24 0.21 2.30
CA HIS A 197 37.88 0.05 1.76
C HIS A 197 37.81 -0.85 0.51
N ASP A 198 38.84 -0.85 -0.32
CA ASP A 198 38.89 -1.69 -1.53
C ASP A 198 38.98 -3.18 -1.19
N ILE A 199 39.62 -3.53 -0.06
CA ILE A 199 39.71 -4.91 0.42
C ILE A 199 38.37 -5.37 0.99
N LEU A 200 37.61 -4.48 1.64
CA LEU A 200 36.26 -4.81 2.12
C LEU A 200 35.30 -5.11 0.95
N LYS A 201 35.43 -4.41 -0.18
CA LYS A 201 34.68 -4.72 -1.41
C LYS A 201 35.09 -6.06 -2.01
N GLU A 202 36.40 -6.30 -2.13
CA GLU A 202 36.94 -7.56 -2.65
C GLU A 202 36.45 -8.77 -1.82
N LEU A 203 36.43 -8.65 -0.49
CA LEU A 203 35.92 -9.69 0.41
C LEU A 203 34.42 -9.98 0.22
N LEU A 204 33.60 -8.95 -0.02
CA LEU A 204 32.17 -9.11 -0.28
C LEU A 204 31.90 -9.72 -1.67
N GLU A 205 32.65 -9.32 -2.69
CA GLU A 205 32.55 -9.87 -4.04
C GLU A 205 32.90 -11.36 -4.09
N LEU A 206 34.00 -11.76 -3.45
CA LEU A 206 34.43 -13.16 -3.37
C LEU A 206 33.39 -14.06 -2.69
N ASN A 207 32.67 -13.52 -1.71
CA ASN A 207 31.63 -14.23 -0.98
C ASN A 207 30.22 -14.07 -1.60
N SER A 208 30.14 -13.56 -2.85
CA SER A 208 28.88 -13.35 -3.58
C SER A 208 27.86 -12.51 -2.80
N GLN A 209 28.31 -11.49 -2.07
CA GLN A 209 27.47 -10.58 -1.29
C GLN A 209 27.25 -9.25 -2.02
N LYS A 210 26.17 -8.54 -1.66
CA LYS A 210 25.85 -7.25 -2.25
C LYS A 210 26.83 -6.17 -1.81
N LEU A 211 27.37 -5.42 -2.77
CA LEU A 211 28.13 -4.19 -2.49
C LEU A 211 27.19 -3.10 -1.98
N VAL A 212 27.43 -2.64 -0.75
CA VAL A 212 26.66 -1.56 -0.11
C VAL A 212 27.42 -0.25 -0.22
N SER A 213 26.72 0.87 -0.42
CA SER A 213 27.34 2.19 -0.41
C SER A 213 27.50 2.73 1.02
N GLY A 214 28.67 3.29 1.32
CA GLY A 214 29.02 3.88 2.62
C GLY A 214 29.96 2.99 3.46
N GLU A 215 31.00 3.61 4.03
CA GLU A 215 32.06 2.91 4.78
C GLU A 215 31.50 2.11 5.96
N SER A 216 30.61 2.70 6.76
CA SER A 216 29.98 2.03 7.90
C SER A 216 29.16 0.81 7.48
N ASN A 217 28.42 0.92 6.37
CA ASN A 217 27.57 -0.17 5.87
C ASN A 217 28.39 -1.34 5.32
N LEU A 218 29.55 -1.06 4.71
CA LEU A 218 30.47 -2.10 4.23
C LEU A 218 31.12 -2.84 5.40
N ILE A 219 31.54 -2.11 6.43
CA ILE A 219 32.10 -2.70 7.66
C ILE A 219 31.04 -3.57 8.33
N GLU A 220 29.79 -3.10 8.46
CA GLU A 220 28.68 -3.88 9.03
C GLU A 220 28.36 -5.13 8.20
N ALA A 221 28.37 -5.03 6.87
CA ALA A 221 28.12 -6.17 5.98
C ALA A 221 29.21 -7.23 6.09
N VAL A 222 30.49 -6.83 6.11
CA VAL A 222 31.63 -7.75 6.30
C VAL A 222 31.61 -8.34 7.70
N ALA A 223 31.34 -7.54 8.73
CA ALA A 223 31.23 -8.01 10.11
C ALA A 223 30.09 -9.03 10.29
N ASP A 224 28.93 -8.83 9.64
CA ASP A 224 27.85 -9.83 9.62
C ASP A 224 28.28 -11.13 8.96
N CYS A 225 28.94 -11.05 7.80
CA CYS A 225 29.41 -12.22 7.07
C CYS A 225 30.48 -12.99 7.85
N MET A 226 31.39 -12.29 8.53
CA MET A 226 32.39 -12.92 9.40
C MET A 226 31.77 -13.55 10.66
N ALA A 227 30.76 -12.92 11.24
CA ALA A 227 30.15 -13.42 12.48
C ALA A 227 29.21 -14.62 12.25
N PHE A 228 28.47 -14.64 11.14
CA PHE A 228 27.39 -15.61 10.91
C PHE A 228 27.52 -16.41 9.60
N GLY A 229 28.46 -16.06 8.72
CA GLY A 229 28.65 -16.65 7.39
C GLY A 229 28.06 -15.81 6.27
N ALA A 230 28.49 -16.06 5.03
CA ALA A 230 27.98 -15.39 3.83
C ALA A 230 26.54 -15.82 3.52
N LEU A 231 25.63 -14.88 3.25
CA LEU A 231 24.23 -15.22 2.93
C LEU A 231 24.14 -15.93 1.58
N GLU A 232 23.35 -17.00 1.52
CA GLU A 232 23.01 -17.62 0.24
C GLU A 232 22.08 -16.73 -0.57
N SER A 233 22.09 -16.95 -1.89
CA SER A 233 21.16 -16.29 -2.82
C SER A 233 19.71 -16.58 -2.45
N CYS A 234 18.82 -15.65 -2.79
CA CYS A 234 17.38 -15.82 -2.61
C CYS A 234 16.89 -17.08 -3.34
N PRO A 235 16.12 -17.96 -2.70
CA PRO A 235 15.63 -19.18 -3.34
C PRO A 235 14.62 -18.92 -4.47
N GLU A 236 13.94 -17.76 -4.48
CA GLU A 236 12.94 -17.43 -5.49
C GLU A 236 13.52 -16.72 -6.72
N CYS A 237 14.48 -15.81 -6.54
CA CYS A 237 14.96 -14.95 -7.63
C CYS A 237 16.49 -14.91 -7.78
N ASN A 238 17.22 -15.75 -7.03
CA ASN A 238 18.67 -15.79 -6.97
C ASN A 238 19.35 -14.44 -6.64
N GLY A 239 18.59 -13.50 -6.07
CA GLY A 239 19.07 -12.16 -5.69
C GLY A 239 19.63 -12.09 -4.27
N TYR A 240 20.24 -10.96 -3.92
CA TYR A 240 20.85 -10.78 -2.60
C TYR A 240 19.83 -10.58 -1.48
N LEU A 241 20.05 -11.27 -0.36
CA LEU A 241 19.32 -11.09 0.89
C LEU A 241 20.02 -10.04 1.75
N ILE A 242 19.24 -9.13 2.34
CA ILE A 242 19.73 -8.14 3.31
C ILE A 242 18.99 -8.32 4.63
N PHE A 243 19.71 -8.20 5.73
CA PHE A 243 19.12 -8.26 7.06
C PHE A 243 18.53 -6.90 7.49
N ASN A 244 17.25 -6.87 7.84
CA ASN A 244 16.52 -5.69 8.30
C ASN A 244 16.08 -5.82 9.77
N TYR A 245 17.03 -5.97 10.71
CA TYR A 245 16.85 -6.04 12.19
C TYR A 245 15.87 -7.10 12.75
N THR A 246 14.97 -7.63 11.93
CA THR A 246 13.77 -8.40 12.26
C THR A 246 13.62 -9.60 11.32
N ASN A 247 13.96 -9.45 10.05
CA ASN A 247 13.98 -10.52 9.05
C ASN A 247 15.03 -10.24 7.96
N TYR A 248 15.33 -11.24 7.15
CA TYR A 248 16.07 -11.13 5.91
C TYR A 248 15.09 -10.85 4.78
N ARG A 249 15.33 -9.81 3.98
CA ARG A 249 14.51 -9.44 2.84
C ARG A 249 15.33 -9.52 1.56
N CYS A 250 14.76 -10.08 0.52
CA CYS A 250 15.38 -10.06 -0.80
C CYS A 250 15.35 -8.65 -1.39
N THR A 251 16.45 -8.26 -2.03
CA THR A 251 16.55 -7.01 -2.80
C THR A 251 16.63 -7.22 -4.31
N GLY A 252 16.48 -8.47 -4.75
CA GLY A 252 16.36 -8.85 -6.16
C GLY A 252 14.97 -8.59 -6.72
N ASN A 253 14.82 -8.84 -8.02
CA ASN A 253 13.54 -8.75 -8.72
C ASN A 253 13.09 -10.17 -9.08
N LEU A 254 11.80 -10.46 -8.91
CA LEU A 254 11.24 -11.78 -9.28
C LEU A 254 11.15 -11.90 -10.81
N THR A 255 10.75 -10.80 -11.45
CA THR A 255 10.62 -10.63 -12.90
C THR A 255 11.15 -9.25 -13.29
N GLU A 256 11.16 -8.92 -14.59
CA GLU A 256 11.47 -7.56 -15.04
C GLU A 256 10.40 -6.51 -14.65
N TRP A 257 9.28 -6.95 -14.09
CA TRP A 257 8.14 -6.09 -13.73
C TRP A 257 7.96 -5.92 -12.22
N THR A 258 8.39 -6.88 -11.40
CA THR A 258 8.07 -6.92 -9.96
C THR A 258 9.26 -7.24 -9.09
N ASN A 259 9.40 -6.49 -7.99
CA ASN A 259 10.42 -6.73 -6.97
C ASN A 259 10.15 -8.06 -6.23
N CYS A 260 11.21 -8.79 -5.89
CA CYS A 260 11.07 -10.02 -5.10
C CYS A 260 10.59 -9.67 -3.70
N SER A 261 9.49 -10.28 -3.28
CA SER A 261 8.87 -10.07 -1.97
C SER A 261 9.36 -11.08 -0.91
N TYR A 262 10.28 -11.98 -1.28
CA TYR A 262 10.80 -13.01 -0.39
C TYR A 262 11.38 -12.40 0.90
N SER A 263 10.86 -12.88 2.03
CA SER A 263 11.38 -12.55 3.35
C SER A 263 11.40 -13.78 4.23
N THR A 264 12.48 -13.96 4.98
CA THR A 264 12.64 -15.10 5.89
C THR A 264 13.24 -14.64 7.21
N GLN A 265 12.88 -15.31 8.30
CA GLN A 265 13.54 -15.10 9.60
C GLN A 265 14.86 -15.87 9.70
N ILE A 266 15.02 -16.94 8.92
CA ILE A 266 16.20 -17.81 8.90
C ILE A 266 16.69 -17.90 7.46
N ALA A 267 17.84 -17.29 7.19
CA ALA A 267 18.50 -17.38 5.89
C ALA A 267 19.63 -18.43 5.96
N ASN A 268 19.78 -19.21 4.89
CA ASN A 268 20.91 -20.12 4.75
C ASN A 268 22.20 -19.31 4.56
N ARG A 269 23.27 -19.77 5.19
CA ARG A 269 24.59 -19.13 5.13
C ARG A 269 25.67 -20.15 4.83
N LYS A 270 26.63 -19.76 3.99
CA LYS A 270 27.85 -20.50 3.69
C LYS A 270 29.01 -19.99 4.56
N PRO A 271 30.05 -20.80 4.81
CA PRO A 271 31.26 -20.34 5.48
C PRO A 271 31.83 -19.12 4.74
N PHE A 272 32.22 -18.09 5.50
CA PHE A 272 32.86 -16.91 4.92
C PHE A 272 34.31 -17.22 4.54
N GLU A 273 34.64 -17.07 3.27
CA GLU A 273 35.95 -17.37 2.72
C GLU A 273 36.82 -16.10 2.66
N ILE A 274 38.04 -16.21 3.16
CA ILE A 274 39.04 -15.14 3.14
C ILE A 274 40.25 -15.65 2.36
N PRO A 275 40.67 -15.00 1.26
CA PRO A 275 41.86 -15.38 0.52
C PRO A 275 43.12 -15.40 1.38
N ASP A 276 43.99 -16.38 1.16
CA ASP A 276 45.24 -16.53 1.94
C ASP A 276 46.18 -15.33 1.77
N LYS A 277 46.10 -14.60 0.65
CA LYS A 277 46.81 -13.33 0.43
C LYS A 277 46.40 -12.23 1.41
N ILE A 278 45.13 -12.20 1.83
CA ILE A 278 44.58 -11.20 2.76
C ILE A 278 44.81 -11.67 4.20
N LYS A 279 44.71 -12.99 4.47
CA LYS A 279 45.04 -13.57 5.79
C LYS A 279 46.46 -13.26 6.23
N ASN A 280 47.43 -13.42 5.33
CA ASN A 280 48.85 -13.21 5.63
C ASN A 280 49.26 -11.73 5.74
N LYS A 281 48.37 -10.81 5.36
CA LYS A 281 48.65 -9.37 5.31
C LYS A 281 48.13 -8.61 6.53
N TYR A 282 47.10 -9.14 7.20
CA TYR A 282 46.45 -8.50 8.34
C TYR A 282 46.32 -9.49 9.50
N GLU A 283 46.97 -9.18 10.63
CA GLU A 283 46.96 -10.01 11.86
C GLU A 283 45.55 -10.39 12.34
N LEU A 284 44.55 -9.54 12.04
CA LEU A 284 43.14 -9.78 12.39
C LEU A 284 42.58 -11.07 11.76
N PHE A 285 43.05 -11.46 10.58
CA PHE A 285 42.53 -12.61 9.83
C PHE A 285 43.37 -13.88 10.00
N GLU A 286 44.58 -13.79 10.57
CA GLU A 286 45.49 -14.95 10.72
C GLU A 286 44.88 -16.06 11.58
N ASN A 287 44.16 -15.70 12.63
CA ASN A 287 43.53 -16.64 13.58
C ASN A 287 42.03 -16.82 13.34
N TYR A 288 41.48 -16.28 12.25
CA TYR A 288 40.04 -16.35 12.00
C TYR A 288 39.63 -17.77 11.57
N THR A 289 38.82 -18.40 12.42
CA THR A 289 38.16 -19.68 12.13
C THR A 289 36.66 -19.48 12.17
N TYR A 290 35.98 -19.78 11.06
CA TYR A 290 34.53 -19.66 10.99
C TYR A 290 33.88 -20.69 11.92
N THR A 291 33.07 -20.21 12.86
CA THR A 291 32.25 -21.06 13.73
C THR A 291 30.79 -20.82 13.38
N LYS A 292 30.04 -21.90 13.10
CA LYS A 292 28.62 -21.78 12.77
C LYS A 292 27.85 -21.23 13.97
N ARG A 293 27.37 -19.99 13.85
CA ARG A 293 26.57 -19.31 14.87
C ARG A 293 25.21 -18.98 14.28
N ASN A 294 24.16 -19.28 15.02
CA ASN A 294 22.83 -18.82 14.67
C ASN A 294 22.62 -17.43 15.27
N ARG A 295 22.20 -16.49 14.43
CA ARG A 295 21.79 -15.16 14.90
C ARG A 295 20.52 -15.32 15.74
N ILE A 296 20.60 -15.01 17.02
CA ILE A 296 19.42 -14.94 17.89
C ILE A 296 18.64 -13.71 17.44
N MET A 297 17.56 -13.93 16.69
CA MET A 297 16.61 -12.87 16.44
C MET A 297 15.91 -12.62 17.77
N THR A 298 16.15 -11.47 18.39
CA THR A 298 15.16 -10.94 19.30
C THR A 298 13.90 -10.81 18.46
N GLN A 299 12.98 -11.76 18.62
CA GLN A 299 11.60 -11.45 18.35
C GLN A 299 11.37 -10.22 19.22
N ILE A 300 11.27 -9.05 18.58
CA ILE A 300 10.35 -8.08 19.10
C ILE A 300 9.09 -8.91 19.18
N ILE A 301 8.75 -9.36 20.37
CA ILE A 301 7.44 -9.91 20.67
C ILE A 301 6.55 -8.71 20.36
N LYS A 302 6.17 -8.58 19.08
CA LYS A 302 4.84 -8.11 18.77
C LYS A 302 4.01 -9.13 19.52
N LYS A 303 3.61 -8.75 20.74
CA LYS A 303 2.44 -9.33 21.38
C LYS A 303 1.45 -9.56 20.24
N PRO A 304 0.89 -10.77 20.11
CA PRO A 304 -0.03 -11.06 19.02
C PRO A 304 -0.95 -9.86 18.89
N LEU A 305 -1.08 -9.34 17.66
CA LEU A 305 -2.14 -8.42 17.31
C LEU A 305 -3.46 -9.20 17.44
N LEU A 306 -3.85 -9.49 18.67
CA LEU A 306 -5.20 -9.19 19.08
C LEU A 306 -5.35 -7.72 18.78
N ILE A 307 -6.27 -7.42 17.88
CA ILE A 307 -6.78 -6.08 17.64
C ILE A 307 -7.26 -5.58 19.00
N ASN A 308 -6.37 -4.93 19.74
CA ASN A 308 -6.60 -4.14 20.92
C ASN A 308 -5.71 -2.91 20.73
N THR A 309 -6.33 -1.93 20.11
CA THR A 309 -5.94 -0.52 20.05
C THR A 309 -5.43 -0.02 21.41
N THR A 310 -4.12 0.12 21.58
CA THR A 310 -3.47 1.16 22.41
C THR A 310 -1.97 1.12 22.12
N ALA A 311 -1.51 2.01 21.23
CA ALA A 311 -0.10 2.36 21.17
C ALA A 311 0.22 3.18 22.42
N GLU A 312 1.14 2.70 23.26
CA GLU A 312 1.77 3.51 24.30
C GLU A 312 2.65 4.56 23.60
N ILE A 313 2.03 5.69 23.30
CA ILE A 313 2.70 6.96 23.08
C ILE A 313 2.95 7.51 24.48
N SER A 314 4.20 7.70 24.86
CA SER A 314 4.58 8.32 26.13
C SER A 314 3.90 9.69 26.25
N GLU A 315 3.10 9.85 27.31
CA GLU A 315 2.51 11.13 27.70
C GLU A 315 3.63 12.15 27.98
N PRO A 316 3.42 13.45 27.69
CA PRO A 316 4.36 14.48 28.10
C PRO A 316 4.47 14.50 29.63
N ASP A 317 5.69 14.73 30.14
CA ASP A 317 6.05 14.69 31.55
C ASP A 317 4.97 15.29 32.46
N TYR A 318 4.47 14.44 33.37
CA TYR A 318 3.44 14.78 34.34
C TYR A 318 4.05 15.60 35.47
N ASP A 319 4.37 16.86 35.20
CA ASP A 319 4.73 17.80 36.24
C ASP A 319 3.65 18.89 36.29
N CYS A 320 2.67 18.75 37.19
CA CYS A 320 1.85 19.86 37.69
C CYS A 320 0.89 19.42 38.82
N LYS A 321 0.76 20.29 39.82
CA LYS A 321 0.08 20.12 41.12
C LYS A 321 -1.44 19.79 41.10
N LEU A 322 -2.09 19.53 39.96
CA LEU A 322 -3.55 19.31 39.84
C LEU A 322 -3.90 18.33 38.67
N PRO A 323 -4.85 17.37 38.85
CA PRO A 323 -5.03 16.21 37.95
C PRO A 323 -5.80 16.47 36.65
N LEU A 324 -6.56 17.56 36.52
CA LEU A 324 -7.28 17.94 35.29
C LEU A 324 -6.66 19.16 34.59
N ASN A 325 -5.43 19.54 34.96
CA ASN A 325 -4.76 20.69 34.37
C ASN A 325 -4.57 20.51 32.85
N GLY A 326 -5.06 21.48 32.06
CA GLY A 326 -4.98 21.44 30.59
C GLY A 326 -6.08 20.63 29.88
N TYR A 327 -7.04 20.03 30.61
CA TYR A 327 -8.21 19.36 30.03
C TYR A 327 -9.42 20.28 29.97
N SER A 328 -10.21 20.13 28.90
CA SER A 328 -11.47 20.85 28.69
C SER A 328 -12.67 19.90 28.70
N LEU A 329 -13.68 20.23 29.51
CA LEU A 329 -14.83 19.37 29.78
C LEU A 329 -16.16 20.02 29.37
N ALA A 330 -17.12 19.22 28.91
CA ALA A 330 -18.49 19.64 28.67
C ALA A 330 -19.51 18.68 29.32
N PHE A 331 -20.74 19.15 29.53
CA PHE A 331 -21.82 18.35 30.12
C PHE A 331 -22.95 18.15 29.12
N ILE A 332 -23.35 16.90 28.93
CA ILE A 332 -24.59 16.57 28.21
C ILE A 332 -25.56 16.01 29.24
N GLY A 333 -26.76 16.59 29.28
CA GLY A 333 -27.86 15.96 30.02
C GLY A 333 -28.28 16.45 31.39
N ARG A 334 -29.21 15.69 31.97
CA ARG A 334 -29.68 15.81 33.37
C ARG A 334 -28.81 14.90 34.23
N LEU A 335 -27.91 15.52 34.98
CA LEU A 335 -26.95 14.85 35.84
C LEU A 335 -27.50 14.68 37.26
N SER A 336 -27.05 13.66 37.98
CA SER A 336 -27.50 13.33 39.34
C SER A 336 -27.16 14.44 40.35
N LYS A 337 -26.04 15.15 40.13
CA LYS A 337 -25.61 16.32 40.91
C LYS A 337 -25.92 17.63 40.20
N ARG A 338 -26.24 18.69 40.97
CA ARG A 338 -26.43 20.05 40.44
C ARG A 338 -25.19 20.49 39.65
N LYS A 339 -25.38 20.93 38.39
CA LYS A 339 -24.30 21.41 37.49
C LYS A 339 -23.39 22.46 38.12
N ARG A 340 -23.89 23.27 39.06
CA ARG A 340 -23.10 24.27 39.81
C ARG A 340 -22.03 23.64 40.72
N SER A 341 -22.34 22.50 41.35
CA SER A 341 -21.42 21.77 42.22
C SER A 341 -20.31 21.08 41.41
N LEU A 342 -20.68 20.43 40.31
CA LEU A 342 -19.73 19.76 39.41
C LEU A 342 -18.75 20.76 38.76
N ARG A 343 -19.25 21.95 38.40
CA ARG A 343 -18.40 23.04 37.89
C ARG A 343 -17.36 23.53 38.89
N LYS A 344 -17.68 23.51 40.20
CA LYS A 344 -16.74 23.90 41.26
C LYS A 344 -15.65 22.83 41.41
N GLN A 345 -16.04 21.56 41.45
CA GLN A 345 -15.11 20.42 41.55
C GLN A 345 -14.13 20.35 40.37
N ILE A 346 -14.60 20.54 39.13
CA ILE A 346 -13.71 20.52 37.95
C ILE A 346 -12.70 21.68 38.00
N LYS A 347 -13.11 22.87 38.47
CA LYS A 347 -12.20 24.01 38.64
C LYS A 347 -11.16 23.76 39.73
N GLU A 348 -11.56 23.16 40.85
CA GLU A 348 -10.64 22.78 41.94
C GLU A 348 -9.60 21.76 41.47
N LEU A 349 -9.97 20.87 40.53
CA LEU A 349 -9.07 19.87 39.94
C LEU A 349 -8.22 20.42 38.76
N GLY A 350 -8.38 21.68 38.37
CA GLY A 350 -7.59 22.33 37.30
C GLY A 350 -8.19 22.27 35.89
N GLY A 351 -9.41 21.75 35.71
CA GLY A 351 -10.08 21.61 34.41
C GLY A 351 -10.87 22.85 33.97
N THR A 352 -10.99 23.04 32.65
CA THR A 352 -11.79 24.13 32.04
C THR A 352 -13.13 23.61 31.53
N ILE A 353 -14.19 24.41 31.57
CA ILE A 353 -15.55 23.96 31.18
C ILE A 353 -16.05 24.75 29.98
N MET A 354 -16.42 24.03 28.92
CA MET A 354 -16.93 24.61 27.68
C MET A 354 -18.44 24.48 27.58
N LYS A 355 -19.10 25.55 27.09
CA LYS A 355 -20.57 25.58 26.88
C LYS A 355 -20.98 24.90 25.57
N ASN A 356 -20.11 24.94 24.56
CA ASN A 356 -20.36 24.39 23.22
C ASN A 356 -19.44 23.22 22.97
N ILE A 357 -19.97 22.15 22.37
CA ILE A 357 -19.20 20.97 21.98
C ILE A 357 -18.52 21.30 20.65
N ASN A 358 -17.19 21.32 20.64
CA ASN A 358 -16.37 21.57 19.45
C ASN A 358 -15.06 20.76 19.55
N LYS A 359 -14.21 20.85 18.52
CA LYS A 359 -12.90 20.17 18.47
C LYS A 359 -11.93 20.53 19.60
N LYS A 360 -12.23 21.55 20.43
CA LYS A 360 -11.38 21.86 21.59
C LYS A 360 -11.77 21.07 22.84
N VAL A 361 -13.00 20.57 22.93
CA VAL A 361 -13.49 19.79 24.09
C VAL A 361 -12.83 18.43 24.12
N ASP A 362 -12.18 18.11 25.23
CA ASP A 362 -11.44 16.86 25.42
C ASP A 362 -12.33 15.76 26.02
N ILE A 363 -13.22 16.09 26.98
CA ILE A 363 -14.04 15.10 27.71
C ILE A 363 -15.49 15.57 27.86
N ILE A 364 -16.46 14.67 27.70
CA ILE A 364 -17.88 14.95 27.96
C ILE A 364 -18.38 14.08 29.11
N ILE A 365 -19.03 14.68 30.11
CA ILE A 365 -19.66 13.95 31.22
C ILE A 365 -21.17 13.82 30.95
N SER A 366 -21.68 12.59 30.97
CA SER A 366 -23.09 12.24 30.72
C SER A 366 -23.52 11.01 31.55
N THR A 367 -24.80 10.63 31.46
CA THR A 367 -25.38 9.41 32.06
C THR A 367 -25.75 8.38 30.99
N GLN A 368 -25.83 7.10 31.36
CA GLN A 368 -26.14 5.99 30.46
C GLN A 368 -27.55 6.12 29.84
N ASP A 369 -28.54 6.52 30.65
CA ASP A 369 -29.93 6.71 30.22
C ASP A 369 -30.08 7.77 29.11
N GLN A 370 -29.15 8.72 29.04
CA GLN A 370 -29.20 9.79 28.06
C GLN A 370 -28.57 9.40 26.72
N ILE A 371 -27.61 8.49 26.73
CA ILE A 371 -27.03 7.92 25.50
C ILE A 371 -28.07 7.07 24.79
N GLN A 372 -28.85 6.28 25.53
CA GLN A 372 -29.91 5.45 24.99
C GLN A 372 -31.07 6.25 24.38
N LYS A 373 -31.30 7.49 24.84
CA LYS A 373 -32.37 8.36 24.32
C LYS A 373 -32.03 9.09 23.02
N GLY A 374 -30.75 9.17 22.65
CA GLY A 374 -30.27 9.84 21.43
C GLY A 374 -30.46 11.37 21.47
N ASP A 375 -29.36 12.13 21.41
CA ASP A 375 -29.39 13.60 21.52
C ASP A 375 -28.54 14.19 20.39
N LYS A 376 -28.97 15.27 19.71
CA LYS A 376 -28.23 15.87 18.56
C LYS A 376 -26.79 16.29 18.94
N LYS A 377 -26.54 16.50 20.22
CA LYS A 377 -25.22 16.84 20.78
C LYS A 377 -24.28 15.63 20.87
N LEU A 378 -24.83 14.42 20.97
CA LEU A 378 -24.05 13.17 20.93
C LEU A 378 -23.58 12.87 19.51
N ASP A 379 -24.39 13.13 18.48
CA ASP A 379 -23.97 12.99 17.07
C ASP A 379 -22.78 13.91 16.76
N ILE A 380 -22.79 15.14 17.27
CA ILE A 380 -21.67 16.09 17.15
C ILE A 380 -20.43 15.57 17.89
N ALA A 381 -20.62 14.98 19.08
CA ALA A 381 -19.52 14.38 19.85
C ALA A 381 -18.91 13.16 19.14
N GLN A 382 -19.74 12.36 18.46
CA GLN A 382 -19.33 11.23 17.63
C GLN A 382 -18.53 11.69 16.41
N ASN A 383 -19.00 12.72 15.70
CA ASN A 383 -18.29 13.29 14.55
C ASN A 383 -16.88 13.81 14.92
N PHE A 384 -16.70 14.29 16.15
CA PHE A 384 -15.39 14.74 16.64
C PHE A 384 -14.61 13.67 17.44
N ASN A 385 -15.11 12.44 17.52
CA ASN A 385 -14.53 11.33 18.28
C ASN A 385 -14.15 11.71 19.73
N ILE A 386 -15.03 12.42 20.44
CA ILE A 386 -14.83 12.83 21.84
C ILE A 386 -15.26 11.71 22.78
N HIS A 387 -14.49 11.47 23.86
CA HIS A 387 -14.88 10.52 24.91
C HIS A 387 -16.06 11.04 25.75
N VAL A 388 -17.06 10.17 25.94
CA VAL A 388 -18.16 10.38 26.87
C VAL A 388 -17.96 9.49 28.09
N VAL A 389 -17.86 10.08 29.27
CA VAL A 389 -17.58 9.39 30.55
C VAL A 389 -18.70 9.61 31.57
N SER A 390 -18.79 8.70 32.53
CA SER A 390 -19.78 8.77 33.61
C SER A 390 -19.45 9.84 34.66
N GLU A 391 -20.44 10.19 35.50
CA GLU A 391 -20.24 11.13 36.61
C GLU A 391 -19.25 10.64 37.69
N GLN A 392 -18.92 9.35 37.70
CA GLN A 392 -17.95 8.76 38.63
C GLN A 392 -16.51 9.19 38.30
N PHE A 393 -16.27 9.66 37.07
CA PHE A 393 -14.98 10.14 36.60
C PHE A 393 -14.33 11.16 37.53
N LEU A 394 -15.12 12.09 38.09
CA LEU A 394 -14.59 13.14 38.97
C LEU A 394 -14.14 12.65 40.36
N LYS A 395 -14.55 11.44 40.77
CA LYS A 395 -14.09 10.83 42.02
C LYS A 395 -12.83 10.00 41.79
N ASP A 396 -12.83 9.20 40.73
CA ASP A 396 -11.79 8.21 40.46
C ASP A 396 -10.50 8.83 39.87
N ILE A 397 -10.57 10.07 39.38
CA ILE A 397 -9.40 10.82 38.90
C ILE A 397 -8.43 11.26 40.01
N LEU A 398 -8.85 11.15 41.28
CA LEU A 398 -7.97 11.42 42.42
C LEU A 398 -7.03 10.24 42.72
N THR A 399 -7.38 9.03 42.25
CA THR A 399 -6.62 7.79 42.51
C THR A 399 -5.80 7.32 41.33
N ASP A 400 -6.30 7.52 40.10
CA ASP A 400 -5.67 7.02 38.87
C ASP A 400 -5.49 8.11 37.81
N ARG A 401 -4.61 7.86 36.83
CA ARG A 401 -4.34 8.79 35.72
C ARG A 401 -5.59 9.03 34.85
N PRO A 402 -5.83 10.24 34.33
CA PRO A 402 -7.02 10.56 33.53
C PRO A 402 -7.24 9.61 32.34
N SER A 403 -6.17 9.19 31.65
CA SER A 403 -6.23 8.27 30.51
C SER A 403 -6.80 6.89 30.88
N ILE A 404 -6.42 6.37 32.05
CA ILE A 404 -6.88 5.07 32.57
C ILE A 404 -8.34 5.17 33.03
N VAL A 405 -8.69 6.25 33.74
CA VAL A 405 -10.04 6.47 34.25
C VAL A 405 -11.04 6.73 33.11
N MET A 406 -10.61 7.37 32.02
CA MET A 406 -11.42 7.60 30.83
C MET A 406 -11.81 6.29 30.12
N GLU A 407 -10.90 5.33 30.03
CA GLU A 407 -11.21 4.01 29.45
C GLU A 407 -12.11 3.19 30.36
N LYS A 408 -11.83 3.21 31.67
CA LYS A 408 -12.61 2.45 32.67
C LYS A 408 -14.08 2.91 32.77
N LEU A 409 -14.34 4.21 32.62
CA LEU A 409 -15.66 4.83 32.81
C LEU A 409 -16.29 5.35 31.51
N LYS A 410 -15.85 4.83 30.36
CA LYS A 410 -16.38 5.17 29.03
C LYS A 410 -17.82 4.67 28.88
N LEU A 411 -18.73 5.55 28.47
CA LEU A 411 -20.13 5.21 28.20
C LEU A 411 -20.45 5.08 26.70
N SER A 412 -19.60 5.60 25.81
CA SER A 412 -19.77 5.54 24.35
C SER A 412 -18.92 4.42 23.71
N ASN A 413 -19.38 3.85 22.59
CA ASN A 413 -18.58 2.92 21.78
C ASN A 413 -17.54 3.63 20.87
N TRP A 414 -17.63 4.96 20.72
CA TRP A 414 -16.63 5.82 20.05
C TRP A 414 -15.83 6.68 21.05
N GLY A 415 -14.76 7.31 20.61
CA GLY A 415 -13.92 8.22 21.42
C GLY A 415 -12.44 7.85 21.35
N ILE A 416 -11.59 8.84 21.08
CA ILE A 416 -10.12 8.72 21.03
C ILE A 416 -9.49 9.58 22.13
N LEU A 417 -8.46 9.07 22.81
CA LEU A 417 -7.79 9.77 23.91
C LEU A 417 -7.29 11.17 23.48
N PRO A 418 -7.44 12.21 24.33
CA PRO A 418 -7.12 13.59 23.96
C PRO A 418 -5.69 13.84 23.48
N HIS A 419 -4.69 13.12 24.01
CA HIS A 419 -3.29 13.25 23.60
C HIS A 419 -3.08 12.75 22.15
N ILE A 420 -3.72 11.64 21.77
CA ILE A 420 -3.69 11.11 20.40
C ILE A 420 -4.39 12.08 19.43
N ARG A 421 -5.52 12.66 19.85
CA ARG A 421 -6.28 13.62 19.02
C ARG A 421 -5.50 14.92 18.76
N LYS A 422 -4.71 15.39 19.74
CA LYS A 422 -3.86 16.59 19.60
C LYS A 422 -2.64 16.32 18.70
N HIS A 423 -2.02 15.15 18.75
CA HIS A 423 -0.92 14.79 17.85
C HIS A 423 -1.33 14.68 16.37
N GLN A 424 -2.53 14.18 16.06
CA GLN A 424 -3.05 14.18 14.68
C GLN A 424 -3.22 15.61 14.09
N THR A 425 -3.29 16.65 14.92
CA THR A 425 -3.49 18.03 14.45
C THR A 425 -2.19 18.79 14.13
N TYR A 426 -1.03 18.30 14.55
CA TYR A 426 0.26 18.95 14.30
C TYR A 426 0.91 18.56 12.95
N SER A 427 0.40 17.52 12.26
CA SER A 427 0.81 17.17 10.89
C SER A 427 0.00 17.91 9.80
N THR A 428 -0.73 18.97 10.17
CA THR A 428 -1.47 19.81 9.21
C THR A 428 -1.16 21.30 9.43
N ARG A 429 0.00 21.76 8.97
CA ARG A 429 0.19 23.19 8.67
C ARG A 429 -0.48 23.51 7.33
N LYS A 430 -1.73 23.98 7.44
CA LYS A 430 -2.43 24.98 6.62
C LYS A 430 -2.14 25.00 5.10
N ILE A 431 -3.03 24.38 4.33
CA ILE A 431 -3.57 25.03 3.13
C ILE A 431 -4.97 25.52 3.51
N LYS A 432 -5.17 26.84 3.49
CA LYS A 432 -6.48 27.48 3.68
C LYS A 432 -7.36 27.09 2.48
N ARG A 433 -8.43 26.32 2.71
CA ARG A 433 -9.59 26.28 1.79
C ARG A 433 -10.77 26.96 2.46
N LYS A 434 -11.16 28.09 1.87
CA LYS A 434 -12.50 28.67 2.06
C LYS A 434 -13.51 27.62 1.60
N SER A 435 -14.58 27.47 2.37
CA SER A 435 -15.74 26.68 2.03
C SER A 435 -16.45 27.27 0.81
N SER A 436 -16.42 26.55 -0.30
CA SER A 436 -17.47 26.60 -1.31
C SER A 436 -17.88 25.15 -1.61
N ASN A 437 -19.19 24.93 -1.72
CA ASN A 437 -19.79 23.67 -2.10
C ASN A 437 -19.16 23.17 -3.41
N PHE A 438 -18.43 22.05 -3.35
CA PHE A 438 -17.99 21.33 -4.55
C PHE A 438 -18.36 19.86 -4.37
N ARG A 439 -19.57 19.51 -4.82
CA ARG A 439 -19.84 18.17 -5.36
C ARG A 439 -18.74 17.92 -6.39
N SER A 440 -18.03 16.82 -6.28
CA SER A 440 -17.03 16.39 -7.25
C SER A 440 -17.71 16.13 -8.60
N LYS A 441 -17.90 17.17 -9.41
CA LYS A 441 -17.85 17.02 -10.86
C LYS A 441 -16.43 16.54 -11.16
N ARG A 442 -16.30 15.29 -11.62
CA ARG A 442 -15.09 14.87 -12.33
C ARG A 442 -14.90 15.89 -13.45
N PHE A 443 -13.83 16.67 -13.37
CA PHE A 443 -13.54 17.69 -14.37
C PHE A 443 -13.28 16.96 -15.69
N LEU A 444 -14.11 17.23 -16.71
CA LEU A 444 -13.66 17.08 -18.08
C LEU A 444 -12.45 18.00 -18.26
N PRO A 445 -11.31 17.52 -18.79
CA PRO A 445 -10.23 18.42 -19.16
C PRO A 445 -10.74 19.43 -20.20
N ASP A 446 -10.26 20.67 -20.12
CA ASP A 446 -10.55 21.70 -21.12
C ASP A 446 -10.22 21.18 -22.53
N LYS A 447 -11.00 21.60 -23.53
CA LYS A 447 -10.83 21.23 -24.95
C LYS A 447 -9.36 21.40 -25.36
N MET A 448 -8.61 20.31 -25.37
CA MET A 448 -7.21 20.26 -25.78
C MET A 448 -7.17 19.92 -27.27
N THR A 449 -6.92 20.92 -28.10
CA THR A 449 -6.88 20.77 -29.56
C THR A 449 -5.43 20.70 -30.01
N MET A 450 -4.93 19.49 -30.30
CA MET A 450 -3.62 19.34 -30.94
C MET A 450 -3.71 19.91 -32.37
N LYS A 451 -2.65 20.49 -32.93
CA LYS A 451 -2.55 20.84 -34.37
C LYS A 451 -1.39 20.08 -34.99
N LEU A 452 -1.52 19.75 -36.28
CA LEU A 452 -0.59 18.84 -36.98
C LEU A 452 0.06 19.57 -38.16
N LYS A 453 1.39 19.56 -38.19
CA LYS A 453 2.22 19.80 -39.39
C LYS A 453 3.12 18.58 -39.55
N ASP A 454 3.14 17.95 -40.71
CA ASP A 454 4.06 16.88 -41.12
C ASP A 454 4.23 15.65 -40.19
N GLY A 455 3.14 14.92 -39.94
CA GLY A 455 3.23 13.48 -39.61
C GLY A 455 2.82 13.07 -38.20
N ALA A 456 3.31 13.71 -37.13
CA ALA A 456 2.87 13.43 -35.75
C ALA A 456 2.54 14.72 -34.98
N ALA A 457 1.45 14.68 -34.21
CA ALA A 457 0.97 15.83 -33.47
C ALA A 457 1.87 16.13 -32.27
N VAL A 458 2.35 17.38 -32.22
CA VAL A 458 3.09 17.93 -31.10
C VAL A 458 2.23 17.87 -29.85
N ASP A 459 2.82 17.47 -28.73
CA ASP A 459 2.17 17.54 -27.43
C ASP A 459 1.79 19.00 -27.10
N PRO A 460 0.49 19.34 -26.91
CA PRO A 460 0.04 20.69 -26.59
C PRO A 460 0.72 21.29 -25.37
N ASP A 461 1.08 20.40 -24.44
CA ASP A 461 1.78 20.73 -23.21
C ASP A 461 3.17 21.34 -23.41
N SER A 462 3.72 21.27 -24.62
CA SER A 462 4.96 21.92 -25.03
C SER A 462 4.79 23.42 -25.35
N GLY A 463 3.57 23.87 -25.66
CA GLY A 463 3.30 25.21 -26.17
C GLY A 463 3.81 25.48 -27.60
N LEU A 464 4.32 24.45 -28.29
CA LEU A 464 4.95 24.56 -29.62
C LEU A 464 4.13 23.93 -30.75
N GLU A 465 2.86 23.62 -30.47
CA GLU A 465 1.98 22.85 -31.36
C GLU A 465 1.65 23.53 -32.68
N GLU A 466 1.72 24.86 -32.74
CA GLU A 466 1.48 25.62 -33.98
C GLU A 466 2.76 25.91 -34.77
N THR A 467 3.91 25.93 -34.08
CA THR A 467 5.19 26.38 -34.62
C THR A 467 6.08 25.24 -35.10
N CYS A 468 5.92 24.05 -34.54
CA CYS A 468 6.84 22.92 -34.72
C CYS A 468 6.14 21.66 -35.26
N HIS A 469 6.93 20.72 -35.76
CA HIS A 469 6.51 19.36 -36.06
C HIS A 469 7.43 18.36 -35.36
N VAL A 470 6.94 17.13 -35.15
CA VAL A 470 7.75 16.03 -34.61
C VAL A 470 8.75 15.57 -35.67
N LEU A 471 10.01 15.35 -35.26
CA LEU A 471 11.06 14.92 -36.18
C LEU A 471 10.76 13.53 -36.77
N LYS A 472 10.92 13.42 -38.09
CA LYS A 472 10.86 12.15 -38.84
C LYS A 472 12.14 11.97 -39.64
N ASP A 473 12.83 10.84 -39.46
CA ASP A 473 14.03 10.54 -40.27
C ASP A 473 13.62 10.34 -41.74
N SER A 474 14.27 11.09 -42.62
CA SER A 474 14.07 11.02 -44.08
C SER A 474 14.52 9.69 -44.68
N LYS A 475 15.40 8.92 -44.02
CA LYS A 475 15.97 7.67 -44.53
C LYS A 475 15.25 6.42 -44.02
N THR A 476 14.84 6.38 -42.76
CA THR A 476 14.21 5.20 -42.14
C THR A 476 12.70 5.35 -41.95
N SER A 477 12.12 6.55 -42.18
CA SER A 477 10.74 6.90 -41.84
C SER A 477 10.42 6.77 -40.34
N ASP A 478 11.44 6.78 -39.47
CA ASP A 478 11.27 6.69 -38.02
C ASP A 478 10.73 8.00 -37.45
N ILE A 479 9.70 7.90 -36.61
CA ILE A 479 9.11 9.06 -35.91
C ILE A 479 9.72 9.10 -34.50
N PHE A 480 10.41 10.18 -34.15
CA PHE A 480 11.05 10.32 -32.85
C PHE A 480 10.08 10.78 -31.76
N THR A 481 9.17 9.88 -31.38
CA THR A 481 8.26 10.06 -30.26
C THR A 481 8.06 8.75 -29.52
N ALA A 482 8.08 8.79 -28.19
CA ALA A 482 7.85 7.61 -27.37
C ALA A 482 7.04 7.97 -26.13
N VAL A 483 6.02 7.16 -25.83
CA VAL A 483 5.33 7.20 -24.53
C VAL A 483 5.80 6.03 -23.72
N LEU A 484 6.42 6.34 -22.59
CA LEU A 484 7.01 5.37 -21.69
C LEU A 484 6.11 5.26 -20.47
N ALA A 485 5.75 4.04 -20.06
CA ALA A 485 4.96 3.78 -18.86
C ALA A 485 5.73 2.89 -17.87
N TRP A 486 5.54 3.15 -16.58
CA TRP A 486 5.97 2.27 -15.50
C TRP A 486 4.97 2.33 -14.35
N VAL A 487 4.55 1.16 -13.90
CA VAL A 487 3.64 0.98 -12.77
C VAL A 487 4.25 -0.03 -11.80
N ASP A 488 4.29 0.34 -10.52
CA ASP A 488 4.52 -0.59 -9.42
C ASP A 488 3.43 -0.39 -8.36
N ILE A 489 2.50 -1.35 -8.29
CA ILE A 489 1.38 -1.35 -7.32
C ILE A 489 1.90 -1.28 -5.87
N THR A 490 3.10 -1.80 -5.59
CA THR A 490 3.64 -1.83 -4.22
C THR A 490 4.23 -0.49 -3.76
N LEU A 491 4.75 0.30 -4.70
CA LEU A 491 5.38 1.60 -4.43
C LEU A 491 4.46 2.79 -4.71
N GLU A 492 3.26 2.56 -5.26
CA GLU A 492 2.31 3.62 -5.67
C GLU A 492 2.91 4.62 -6.69
N LEU A 493 3.85 4.17 -7.52
CA LEU A 493 4.50 5.02 -8.51
C LEU A 493 3.93 4.73 -9.89
N PHE A 494 3.24 5.73 -10.44
CA PHE A 494 2.81 5.77 -11.82
C PHE A 494 3.58 6.89 -12.53
N PHE A 495 4.45 6.53 -13.46
CA PHE A 495 5.14 7.50 -14.29
C PHE A 495 4.88 7.20 -15.76
N VAL A 496 4.36 8.21 -16.45
CA VAL A 496 4.32 8.24 -17.90
C VAL A 496 5.21 9.37 -18.36
N VAL A 497 6.23 9.03 -19.15
CA VAL A 497 7.14 10.00 -19.75
C VAL A 497 6.86 9.99 -21.24
N VAL A 498 6.37 11.11 -21.75
CA VAL A 498 6.30 11.36 -23.18
C VAL A 498 7.59 12.05 -23.57
N VAL A 499 8.38 11.44 -24.44
CA VAL A 499 9.56 12.09 -25.03
C VAL A 499 9.16 12.53 -26.43
N VAL A 500 9.13 13.84 -26.67
CA VAL A 500 8.86 14.42 -27.98
C VAL A 500 9.91 15.48 -28.30
N PHE A 501 10.46 15.41 -29.51
CA PHE A 501 11.45 16.37 -30.00
C PHE A 501 10.83 17.30 -31.05
N PHE A 502 11.11 18.60 -30.93
CA PHE A 502 10.57 19.68 -31.76
C PHE A 502 11.68 20.66 -32.19
N LYS A 503 11.43 21.42 -33.26
CA LYS A 503 12.29 22.53 -33.73
C LYS A 503 11.60 23.89 -33.52
N GLY A 504 11.86 24.62 -32.42
CA GLY A 504 11.36 26.00 -32.20
C GLY A 504 11.41 26.55 -30.76
N ARG A 505 11.20 27.87 -30.62
CA ARG A 505 11.40 28.71 -29.40
C ARG A 505 10.23 28.69 -28.40
N THR A 506 10.60 28.68 -27.11
CA THR A 506 9.81 28.29 -25.93
C THR A 506 8.81 29.29 -25.31
N GLY A 507 7.81 28.72 -24.61
CA GLY A 507 7.01 29.31 -23.53
C GLY A 507 6.45 28.21 -22.60
N THR A 508 6.42 28.43 -21.27
CA THR A 508 6.21 27.37 -20.23
C THR A 508 4.82 27.39 -19.56
N THR A 509 4.37 26.25 -18.96
CA THR A 509 4.03 26.11 -17.52
C THR A 509 3.50 24.71 -17.07
N PHE A 510 4.01 24.25 -15.91
CA PHE A 510 3.63 23.14 -15.00
C PHE A 510 3.75 21.64 -15.40
N GLY A 511 4.24 20.83 -14.44
CA GLY A 511 5.01 19.59 -14.64
C GLY A 511 6.50 19.94 -14.79
N SER A 512 7.46 19.18 -14.24
CA SER A 512 8.90 19.45 -14.51
C SER A 512 9.22 19.03 -15.95
N LYS A 513 8.74 19.83 -16.90
CA LYS A 513 8.97 19.71 -18.33
C LYS A 513 10.33 20.33 -18.62
N LYS A 514 11.21 19.58 -19.30
CA LYS A 514 12.50 20.07 -19.75
C LYS A 514 12.43 20.19 -21.26
N ILE A 515 12.52 21.41 -21.77
CA ILE A 515 12.64 21.68 -23.20
C ILE A 515 14.07 22.17 -23.39
N ASP A 516 14.85 21.42 -24.14
CA ASP A 516 16.23 21.75 -24.49
C ASP A 516 16.27 22.11 -25.98
N GLU A 517 16.93 23.21 -26.33
CA GLU A 517 17.14 23.62 -27.72
C GLU A 517 18.46 23.01 -28.23
N PHE A 518 18.47 22.54 -29.48
CA PHE A 518 19.63 21.95 -30.13
C PHE A 518 19.90 22.66 -31.46
N ASP A 519 21.16 22.94 -31.75
CA ASP A 519 21.58 23.61 -32.98
C ASP A 519 21.61 22.63 -34.17
N ASP A 520 21.97 21.36 -33.92
CA ASP A 520 22.09 20.30 -34.92
C ASP A 520 21.06 19.16 -34.72
N GLU A 521 20.50 18.68 -35.83
CA GLU A 521 19.51 17.58 -35.84
C GLU A 521 20.13 16.25 -35.38
N THR A 522 21.39 16.00 -35.73
CA THR A 522 22.12 14.78 -35.35
C THR A 522 22.33 14.70 -33.84
N ASP A 523 22.61 15.83 -33.20
CA ASP A 523 22.83 15.89 -31.76
C ASP A 523 21.52 15.64 -31.00
N ALA A 524 20.41 16.17 -31.52
CA ALA A 524 19.08 15.90 -30.99
C ALA A 524 18.70 14.41 -31.08
N ILE A 525 19.01 13.75 -32.21
CA ILE A 525 18.77 12.30 -32.37
C ILE A 525 19.62 11.49 -31.39
N ASN A 526 20.90 11.81 -31.24
CA ASN A 526 21.80 11.11 -30.32
C ASN A 526 21.31 11.24 -28.87
N ILE A 527 20.94 12.45 -28.45
CA ILE A 527 20.44 12.69 -27.09
C ILE A 527 19.10 12.00 -26.85
N PHE A 528 18.21 11.96 -27.84
CA PHE A 528 16.98 11.17 -27.75
C PHE A 528 17.28 9.70 -27.53
N GLN A 529 18.19 9.12 -28.32
CA GLN A 529 18.58 7.71 -28.21
C GLN A 529 19.25 7.41 -26.86
N GLU A 530 20.11 8.30 -26.36
CA GLU A 530 20.72 8.19 -25.03
C GLU A 530 19.69 8.27 -23.91
N LEU A 531 18.77 9.23 -23.96
CA LEU A 531 17.69 9.34 -22.98
C LEU A 531 16.76 8.13 -23.02
N PHE A 532 16.43 7.63 -24.22
CA PHE A 532 15.63 6.43 -24.39
C PHE A 532 16.34 5.21 -23.81
N LEU A 533 17.65 5.05 -24.06
CA LEU A 533 18.48 3.97 -23.52
C LEU A 533 18.64 4.08 -21.99
N ASP A 534 18.81 5.28 -21.45
CA ASP A 534 18.86 5.51 -20.00
C ASP A 534 17.55 5.07 -19.35
N LYS A 535 16.42 5.57 -19.86
CA LYS A 535 15.09 5.35 -19.27
C LYS A 535 14.52 3.96 -19.49
N THR A 536 14.72 3.35 -20.66
CA THR A 536 14.15 2.03 -20.99
C THR A 536 15.16 0.90 -20.90
N GLY A 537 16.45 1.19 -21.11
CA GLY A 537 17.51 0.19 -21.25
C GLY A 537 17.54 -0.52 -22.59
N ASN A 538 16.73 -0.09 -23.57
CA ASN A 538 16.73 -0.61 -24.92
C ASN A 538 17.29 0.42 -25.90
N GLU A 539 17.92 -0.04 -26.97
CA GLU A 539 18.25 0.82 -28.11
C GLU A 539 16.97 1.22 -28.85
N TRP A 540 16.89 2.48 -29.27
CA TRP A 540 15.74 2.98 -30.01
C TRP A 540 15.65 2.34 -31.40
N LYS A 541 14.50 1.73 -31.70
CA LYS A 541 14.13 1.25 -33.05
C LYS A 541 12.64 1.41 -33.23
N ASN A 542 12.21 2.19 -34.22
CA ASN A 542 10.78 2.39 -34.46
C ASN A 542 10.07 1.04 -34.70
N GLY A 543 8.97 0.78 -34.00
CA GLY A 543 8.25 -0.51 -34.05
C GLY A 543 9.07 -1.73 -33.60
N GLY A 544 10.19 -1.53 -32.91
CA GLY A 544 11.00 -2.61 -32.37
C GLY A 544 10.30 -3.37 -31.24
N LYS A 545 10.52 -4.68 -31.15
CA LYS A 545 10.09 -5.47 -29.99
C LYS A 545 10.98 -5.15 -28.80
N TYR A 546 10.50 -4.28 -27.91
CA TYR A 546 11.24 -3.87 -26.73
C TYR A 546 11.11 -4.87 -25.59
N LYS A 547 12.22 -5.16 -24.89
CA LYS A 547 12.18 -6.01 -23.70
C LYS A 547 12.10 -5.14 -22.45
N LYS A 548 11.20 -5.48 -21.54
CA LYS A 548 11.14 -4.83 -20.23
C LYS A 548 12.43 -5.08 -19.45
N ILE A 549 12.96 -4.05 -18.82
CA ILE A 549 14.08 -4.14 -17.88
C ILE A 549 13.60 -3.71 -16.49
N ALA A 550 14.07 -4.40 -15.45
CA ALA A 550 13.68 -4.13 -14.07
C ALA A 550 13.98 -2.69 -13.66
N LYS A 551 13.02 -2.04 -13.00
CA LYS A 551 13.08 -0.64 -12.53
C LYS A 551 13.26 0.42 -13.62
N LYS A 552 13.16 0.03 -14.90
CA LYS A 552 13.18 0.93 -16.06
C LYS A 552 11.78 1.07 -16.66
N TYR A 553 11.58 2.05 -17.54
CA TYR A 553 10.31 2.28 -18.20
C TYR A 553 10.05 1.30 -19.35
N TYR A 554 8.77 1.11 -19.70
CA TYR A 554 8.35 0.32 -20.87
C TYR A 554 7.76 1.23 -21.95
N PRO A 555 8.24 1.17 -23.20
CA PRO A 555 7.66 1.94 -24.30
C PRO A 555 6.31 1.35 -24.77
N LEU A 556 5.30 2.21 -24.86
CA LEU A 556 3.98 1.86 -25.38
C LEU A 556 3.92 2.05 -26.91
N GLU A 557 3.28 1.09 -27.58
CA GLU A 557 3.01 1.16 -29.02
C GLU A 557 1.80 2.06 -29.29
N ILE A 558 2.06 3.37 -29.28
CA ILE A 558 1.04 4.34 -29.65
C ILE A 558 1.10 4.56 -31.15
N ASP A 559 -0.03 4.32 -31.82
CA ASP A 559 -0.20 4.74 -33.20
C ASP A 559 -0.45 6.25 -33.20
N TYR A 560 0.64 7.02 -33.23
CA TYR A 560 0.62 8.43 -33.64
C TYR A 560 0.35 8.47 -35.14
N GLY A 561 -0.81 7.98 -35.54
CA GLY A 561 -1.25 8.03 -36.91
C GLY A 561 -1.00 9.44 -37.44
N GLN A 562 -0.37 9.49 -38.62
CA GLN A 562 -0.47 10.67 -39.46
C GLN A 562 -1.96 11.04 -39.53
N HIS A 563 -2.25 12.34 -39.48
CA HIS A 563 -3.51 12.96 -39.87
C HIS A 563 -4.40 13.54 -38.76
N ASN A 564 -4.58 14.85 -38.96
CA ASN A 564 -5.73 15.70 -38.72
C ASN A 564 -6.54 15.38 -37.47
N ASN A 565 -6.28 16.16 -36.42
CA ASN A 565 -7.30 16.41 -35.42
C ASN A 565 -8.58 16.79 -36.14
N ILE A 566 -9.62 16.00 -35.89
CA ILE A 566 -10.99 16.46 -36.07
C ILE A 566 -11.06 17.71 -35.20
N ASN A 567 -11.02 18.88 -35.84
CA ASN A 567 -11.32 20.11 -35.13
C ASN A 567 -12.71 19.89 -34.52
N ASN A 568 -12.82 20.02 -33.20
CA ASN A 568 -14.12 20.02 -32.54
C ASN A 568 -15.06 21.10 -33.16
N ASP A 569 -14.49 22.08 -33.87
CA ASP A 569 -15.22 23.05 -34.69
C ASP A 569 -15.99 22.43 -35.87
N GLN A 570 -15.52 21.30 -36.44
CA GLN A 570 -16.27 20.59 -37.49
C GLN A 570 -17.46 19.83 -36.89
N ILE A 571 -17.31 19.20 -35.72
CA ILE A 571 -18.44 18.56 -34.99
C ILE A 571 -19.44 19.62 -34.50
N GLN A 572 -18.96 20.81 -34.13
CA GLN A 572 -19.82 21.92 -33.74
C GLN A 572 -20.56 22.53 -34.95
N LYS A 573 -19.93 22.58 -36.13
CA LYS A 573 -20.61 22.87 -37.41
C LYS A 573 -21.60 21.77 -37.82
N ILE A 574 -21.32 20.50 -37.48
CA ILE A 574 -22.26 19.37 -37.64
C ILE A 574 -23.54 19.62 -36.83
N LEU A 575 -23.39 20.15 -35.61
CA LEU A 575 -24.50 20.49 -34.72
C LEU A 575 -25.23 21.79 -35.11
N GLU A 576 -24.54 22.72 -35.78
CA GLU A 576 -25.09 24.02 -36.20
C GLU A 576 -25.83 23.98 -37.55
N ASN A 577 -25.89 22.83 -38.24
CA ASN A 577 -26.62 22.66 -39.52
C ASN A 577 -26.26 23.69 -40.61
N ASN A 578 -25.05 24.26 -40.58
CA ASN A 578 -24.59 25.26 -41.55
C ASN A 578 -23.80 24.61 -42.70
N TYR A 579 -24.38 23.59 -43.36
CA TYR A 579 -23.81 23.01 -44.58
C TYR A 579 -24.50 23.54 -45.82
N LYS A 580 -23.71 23.78 -46.87
CA LYS A 580 -24.22 24.17 -48.20
C LYS A 580 -25.02 23.06 -48.90
N ILE A 581 -24.90 21.81 -48.43
CA ILE A 581 -25.51 20.61 -49.03
C ILE A 581 -26.38 19.94 -47.97
N GLN A 582 -27.63 19.61 -48.30
CA GLN A 582 -28.53 18.86 -47.42
C GLN A 582 -28.28 17.36 -47.54
N SER A 583 -28.38 16.62 -46.42
CA SER A 583 -28.31 15.15 -46.42
C SER A 583 -29.52 14.54 -47.10
N ASN A 584 -29.30 13.44 -47.83
CA ASN A 584 -30.36 12.66 -48.46
C ASN A 584 -31.03 11.64 -47.52
N LEU A 585 -30.56 11.51 -46.27
CA LEU A 585 -31.05 10.54 -45.31
C LEU A 585 -32.31 11.03 -44.59
N SER A 586 -33.17 10.10 -44.15
CA SER A 586 -34.33 10.45 -43.32
C SER A 586 -33.90 11.06 -41.97
N PRO A 587 -34.69 11.98 -41.37
CA PRO A 587 -34.34 12.59 -40.08
C PRO A 587 -34.06 11.57 -38.97
N SER A 588 -34.86 10.49 -38.90
CA SER A 588 -34.67 9.41 -37.93
C SER A 588 -33.31 8.70 -38.07
N VAL A 589 -32.82 8.55 -39.31
CA VAL A 589 -31.51 7.94 -39.59
C VAL A 589 -30.38 8.93 -39.30
N GLN A 590 -30.57 10.23 -39.58
CA GLN A 590 -29.60 11.25 -39.21
C GLN A 590 -29.38 11.28 -37.68
N ASP A 591 -30.46 11.28 -36.90
CA ASP A 591 -30.39 11.21 -35.43
C ASP A 591 -29.65 9.97 -34.93
N LEU A 592 -29.88 8.82 -35.57
CA LEU A 592 -29.19 7.58 -35.24
C LEU A 592 -27.68 7.68 -35.50
N ILE A 593 -27.28 8.23 -36.65
CA ILE A 593 -25.87 8.42 -37.00
C ILE A 593 -25.22 9.39 -36.00
N HIS A 594 -25.88 10.48 -35.64
CA HIS A 594 -25.41 11.41 -34.60
C HIS A 594 -25.22 10.72 -33.25
N LEU A 595 -26.15 9.84 -32.86
CA LEU A 595 -26.09 9.11 -31.60
C LEU A 595 -24.90 8.14 -31.56
N ILE A 596 -24.69 7.39 -32.63
CA ILE A 596 -23.63 6.35 -32.71
C ILE A 596 -22.24 6.98 -32.83
N PHE A 597 -22.10 8.08 -33.58
CA PHE A 597 -20.83 8.77 -33.81
C PHE A 597 -20.56 9.93 -32.84
N ASN A 598 -21.20 9.96 -31.68
CA ASN A 598 -20.98 10.99 -30.68
C ASN A 598 -19.66 10.78 -29.90
N VAL A 599 -18.67 11.63 -30.22
CA VAL A 599 -17.34 11.61 -29.58
C VAL A 599 -17.40 11.88 -28.07
N GLU A 600 -18.33 12.71 -27.60
CA GLU A 600 -18.47 13.01 -26.17
C GLU A 600 -18.96 11.78 -25.40
N THR A 601 -19.92 11.04 -25.94
CA THR A 601 -20.39 9.77 -25.37
C THR A 601 -19.27 8.72 -25.34
N MET A 602 -18.40 8.69 -26.36
CA MET A 602 -17.22 7.83 -26.37
C MET A 602 -16.24 8.22 -25.25
N LYS A 603 -15.95 9.51 -25.05
CA LYS A 603 -15.11 9.99 -23.93
C LYS A 603 -15.69 9.65 -22.57
N GLN A 604 -16.98 9.84 -22.37
CA GLN A 604 -17.67 9.51 -21.11
C GLN A 604 -17.59 8.01 -20.82
N THR A 605 -17.74 7.17 -21.83
CA THR A 605 -17.57 5.72 -21.71
C THR A 605 -16.14 5.37 -21.25
N LEU A 606 -15.11 5.98 -21.84
CA LEU A 606 -13.71 5.77 -21.41
C LEU A 606 -13.44 6.23 -19.96
N LEU A 607 -14.02 7.37 -19.56
CA LEU A 607 -13.93 7.85 -18.18
C LEU A 607 -14.63 6.92 -17.19
N SER A 608 -15.69 6.22 -17.60
CA SER A 608 -16.38 5.24 -16.76
C SER A 608 -15.50 4.01 -16.45
N PHE A 609 -14.49 3.76 -17.29
CA PHE A 609 -13.52 2.67 -17.13
C PHE A 609 -12.23 3.09 -16.40
N ASP A 610 -12.18 4.31 -15.88
CA ASP A 610 -11.01 4.90 -15.23
C ASP A 610 -9.77 5.00 -16.15
N ILE A 611 -9.99 5.26 -17.44
CA ILE A 611 -8.92 5.44 -18.43
C ILE A 611 -8.47 6.90 -18.46
N ASP A 612 -7.16 7.12 -18.51
CA ASP A 612 -6.58 8.46 -18.56
C ASP A 612 -6.68 9.05 -19.99
N LEU A 613 -7.69 9.90 -20.22
CA LEU A 613 -7.89 10.58 -21.51
C LEU A 613 -6.77 11.56 -21.88
N THR A 614 -5.99 12.06 -20.92
CA THR A 614 -4.88 13.00 -21.20
C THR A 614 -3.72 12.28 -21.84
N LYS A 615 -3.38 11.11 -21.31
CA LYS A 615 -2.27 10.27 -21.78
C LYS A 615 -2.70 9.33 -22.91
N MET A 616 -4.00 9.04 -22.99
CA MET A 616 -4.61 8.18 -24.01
C MET A 616 -5.72 8.91 -24.77
N PRO A 617 -5.37 9.80 -25.72
CA PRO A 617 -6.37 10.37 -26.61
C PRO A 617 -6.97 9.28 -27.51
N LEU A 618 -8.26 9.44 -27.84
CA LEU A 618 -9.06 8.50 -28.63
C LEU A 618 -8.34 8.02 -29.90
N GLY A 619 -8.33 6.70 -30.12
CA GLY A 619 -7.92 6.09 -31.38
C GLY A 619 -6.42 6.05 -31.66
N LYS A 620 -5.59 5.92 -30.62
CA LYS A 620 -4.12 5.69 -30.74
C LYS A 620 -3.62 4.38 -30.11
N LEU A 621 -4.52 3.51 -29.65
CA LEU A 621 -4.17 2.21 -29.11
C LEU A 621 -3.91 1.23 -30.26
N SER A 622 -2.72 0.64 -30.29
CA SER A 622 -2.40 -0.46 -31.21
C SER A 622 -3.26 -1.68 -30.88
N LYS A 623 -3.82 -2.33 -31.92
CA LYS A 623 -4.52 -3.62 -31.77
C LYS A 623 -3.61 -4.69 -31.15
N ASN A 624 -2.31 -4.63 -31.44
CA ASN A 624 -1.33 -5.55 -30.84
C ASN A 624 -1.22 -5.35 -29.33
N GLN A 625 -1.27 -4.10 -28.87
CA GLN A 625 -1.21 -3.78 -27.44
C GLN A 625 -2.47 -4.28 -26.71
N LEU A 626 -3.65 -4.15 -27.32
CA LEU A 626 -4.90 -4.71 -26.77
C LEU A 626 -4.86 -6.26 -26.74
N ASN A 627 -4.33 -6.89 -27.79
CA ASN A 627 -4.13 -8.35 -27.83
C ASN A 627 -3.17 -8.84 -26.74
N ASN A 628 -2.06 -8.12 -26.51
CA ASN A 628 -1.13 -8.43 -25.43
C ASN A 628 -1.79 -8.25 -24.05
N ALA A 629 -2.65 -7.25 -23.88
CA ALA A 629 -3.42 -7.06 -22.65
C ALA A 629 -4.39 -8.22 -22.40
N TYR A 630 -5.08 -8.74 -23.43
CA TYR A 630 -5.89 -9.96 -23.31
C TYR A 630 -5.07 -11.16 -22.86
N GLN A 631 -3.88 -11.37 -23.42
CA GLN A 631 -3.00 -12.48 -23.02
C GLN A 631 -2.64 -12.42 -21.54
N ILE A 632 -2.36 -11.23 -21.01
CA ILE A 632 -2.05 -11.02 -19.58
C ILE A 632 -3.28 -11.32 -18.71
N LEU A 633 -4.48 -10.88 -19.12
CA LEU A 633 -5.71 -11.22 -18.40
C LEU A 633 -5.99 -12.73 -18.41
N THR A 634 -5.71 -13.42 -19.52
CA THR A 634 -5.78 -14.88 -19.61
C THR A 634 -4.76 -15.57 -18.70
N GLN A 635 -3.54 -15.05 -18.61
CA GLN A 635 -2.54 -15.56 -17.68
C GLN A 635 -2.98 -15.36 -16.22
N LEU A 636 -3.51 -14.19 -15.87
CA LEU A 636 -4.09 -13.91 -14.53
C LEU A 636 -5.21 -14.89 -14.19
N GLN A 637 -6.11 -15.16 -15.13
CA GLN A 637 -7.18 -16.13 -14.96
C GLN A 637 -6.64 -17.53 -14.61
N ILE A 638 -5.66 -18.02 -15.36
CA ILE A 638 -5.06 -19.35 -15.16
C ILE A 638 -4.39 -19.40 -13.78
N LEU A 639 -3.68 -18.33 -13.39
CA LEU A 639 -3.02 -18.22 -12.08
C LEU A 639 -4.03 -18.26 -10.92
N ILE A 640 -5.18 -17.61 -11.04
CA ILE A 640 -6.23 -17.62 -10.01
C ILE A 640 -6.92 -19.00 -9.96
N THR A 641 -7.26 -19.57 -11.12
CA THR A 641 -8.01 -20.83 -11.21
C THR A 641 -7.22 -22.03 -10.70
N ASN A 642 -5.91 -22.07 -10.96
CA ASN A 642 -5.07 -23.21 -10.58
C ASN A 642 -4.71 -23.24 -9.08
N GLY A 643 -5.03 -22.20 -8.30
CA GLY A 643 -4.81 -22.14 -6.85
C GLY A 643 -3.34 -22.21 -6.39
N SER A 644 -2.38 -22.33 -7.32
CA SER A 644 -0.94 -22.47 -7.08
C SER A 644 -0.18 -21.14 -7.17
N SER A 645 -0.87 -20.02 -7.31
CA SER A 645 -0.27 -18.71 -7.51
C SER A 645 0.22 -18.10 -6.20
N THR A 646 1.49 -17.66 -6.20
CA THR A 646 1.96 -16.76 -5.15
C THR A 646 1.33 -15.38 -5.36
N LYS A 647 0.98 -14.67 -4.27
CA LYS A 647 0.45 -13.29 -4.36
C LYS A 647 1.34 -12.38 -5.22
N THR A 648 2.65 -12.65 -5.24
CA THR A 648 3.65 -11.95 -6.05
C THR A 648 3.44 -12.12 -7.55
N SER A 649 3.05 -13.31 -8.03
CA SER A 649 2.75 -13.56 -9.44
C SER A 649 1.49 -12.82 -9.92
N ILE A 650 0.48 -12.68 -9.06
CA ILE A 650 -0.74 -11.91 -9.38
C ILE A 650 -0.43 -10.41 -9.46
N ILE A 651 0.38 -9.91 -8.50
CA ILE A 651 0.88 -8.52 -8.53
C ILE A 651 1.68 -8.28 -9.80
N ASP A 652 2.49 -9.25 -10.23
CA ASP A 652 3.28 -9.17 -11.44
C ASP A 652 2.46 -8.96 -12.69
N ALA A 653 1.50 -9.86 -12.94
CA ALA A 653 0.64 -9.74 -14.10
C ALA A 653 -0.30 -8.51 -14.00
N SER A 654 -0.68 -8.08 -12.79
CA SER A 654 -1.40 -6.81 -12.58
C SER A 654 -0.54 -5.59 -12.96
N ASN A 655 0.75 -5.56 -12.56
CA ASN A 655 1.69 -4.50 -12.95
C ASN A 655 1.87 -4.46 -14.48
N GLN A 656 2.00 -5.62 -15.13
CA GLN A 656 2.07 -5.73 -16.58
C GLN A 656 0.84 -5.13 -17.25
N PHE A 657 -0.36 -5.50 -16.77
CA PHE A 657 -1.62 -5.00 -17.30
C PHE A 657 -1.73 -3.47 -17.21
N TYR A 658 -1.50 -2.88 -16.03
CA TYR A 658 -1.59 -1.43 -15.85
C TYR A 658 -0.46 -0.65 -16.53
N THR A 659 0.66 -1.29 -16.80
CA THR A 659 1.71 -0.67 -17.61
C THR A 659 1.28 -0.62 -19.07
N LEU A 660 0.68 -1.68 -19.62
CA LEU A 660 0.18 -1.68 -20.99
C LEU A 660 -1.04 -0.78 -21.19
N ILE A 661 -1.97 -0.73 -20.24
CA ILE A 661 -3.15 0.12 -20.31
C ILE A 661 -3.08 1.14 -19.18
N PRO A 662 -2.64 2.38 -19.45
CA PRO A 662 -2.67 3.48 -18.49
C PRO A 662 -4.07 3.72 -17.91
N HIS A 663 -4.18 3.66 -16.59
CA HIS A 663 -5.40 3.98 -15.85
C HIS A 663 -5.18 5.22 -14.97
N ASP A 664 -6.24 6.00 -14.76
CA ASP A 664 -6.24 7.11 -13.83
C ASP A 664 -6.83 6.68 -12.48
N PHE A 665 -5.94 6.39 -11.52
CA PHE A 665 -6.33 6.08 -10.14
C PHE A 665 -6.40 7.33 -9.24
N GLY A 666 -6.08 8.52 -9.77
CA GLY A 666 -5.99 9.75 -9.00
C GLY A 666 -5.04 9.65 -7.80
N LEU A 667 -5.59 9.76 -6.60
CA LEU A 667 -4.84 9.62 -5.33
C LEU A 667 -4.96 8.22 -4.69
N ASN A 668 -5.70 7.31 -5.32
CA ASN A 668 -5.95 5.97 -4.80
C ASN A 668 -4.91 4.98 -5.34
N LYS A 669 -4.69 3.91 -4.57
CA LYS A 669 -3.86 2.78 -5.00
C LYS A 669 -4.47 2.06 -6.19
N ALA A 670 -3.63 1.67 -7.14
CA ALA A 670 -4.00 0.70 -8.17
C ALA A 670 -4.49 -0.60 -7.53
N ILE A 671 -5.58 -1.15 -8.06
CA ILE A 671 -6.26 -2.33 -7.50
C ILE A 671 -5.54 -3.59 -7.99
N ILE A 672 -5.32 -4.58 -7.14
CA ILE A 672 -4.73 -5.86 -7.56
C ILE A 672 -5.83 -6.68 -8.25
N LEU A 673 -5.52 -7.30 -9.39
CA LEU A 673 -6.46 -8.14 -10.15
C LEU A 673 -6.49 -9.56 -9.57
N ASP A 674 -7.08 -9.72 -8.39
CA ASP A 674 -7.13 -11.00 -7.64
C ASP A 674 -8.48 -11.75 -7.74
N ASN A 675 -9.49 -11.15 -8.37
CA ASN A 675 -10.82 -11.74 -8.56
C ASN A 675 -11.18 -11.90 -10.04
N ILE A 676 -11.89 -12.98 -10.37
CA ILE A 676 -12.45 -13.28 -11.68
C ILE A 676 -13.39 -12.15 -12.15
N ASP A 677 -14.21 -11.60 -11.25
CA ASP A 677 -15.14 -10.49 -11.61
C ASP A 677 -14.37 -9.24 -12.06
N LEU A 678 -13.23 -8.94 -11.42
CA LEU A 678 -12.38 -7.82 -11.80
C LEU A 678 -11.75 -8.05 -13.17
N ILE A 679 -11.31 -9.28 -13.45
CA ILE A 679 -10.78 -9.67 -14.77
C ILE A 679 -11.87 -9.51 -15.82
N GLN A 680 -13.09 -9.98 -15.57
CA GLN A 680 -14.22 -9.84 -16.48
C GLN A 680 -14.53 -8.37 -16.78
N ASN A 681 -14.60 -7.51 -15.77
CA ASN A 681 -14.81 -6.08 -15.95
C ASN A 681 -13.69 -5.44 -16.81
N LYS A 682 -12.44 -5.88 -16.65
CA LYS A 682 -11.32 -5.41 -17.46
C LYS A 682 -11.32 -6.01 -18.88
N THR A 683 -11.82 -7.23 -19.08
CA THR A 683 -12.05 -7.79 -20.42
C THR A 683 -13.12 -7.01 -21.17
N GLU A 684 -14.27 -6.73 -20.53
CA GLU A 684 -15.33 -5.90 -21.11
C GLU A 684 -14.82 -4.50 -21.48
N MET A 685 -13.95 -3.92 -20.64
CA MET A 685 -13.30 -2.65 -20.94
C MET A 685 -12.48 -2.71 -22.23
N ILE A 686 -11.67 -3.75 -22.44
CA ILE A 686 -10.86 -3.89 -23.68
C ILE A 686 -11.77 -4.10 -24.90
N ASP A 687 -12.85 -4.88 -24.76
CA ASP A 687 -13.83 -5.07 -25.84
C ASP A 687 -14.41 -3.72 -26.29
N ASN A 688 -14.85 -2.88 -25.34
CA ASN A 688 -15.36 -1.55 -25.63
C ASN A 688 -14.29 -0.61 -26.22
N LEU A 689 -13.03 -0.71 -25.76
CA LEU A 689 -11.92 0.06 -26.33
C LEU A 689 -11.67 -0.25 -27.80
N LEU A 690 -11.75 -1.54 -28.16
CA LEU A 690 -11.57 -2.00 -29.53
C LEU A 690 -12.71 -1.50 -30.44
N GLU A 691 -13.95 -1.49 -29.94
CA GLU A 691 -15.07 -0.92 -30.68
C GLU A 691 -14.96 0.59 -30.87
N ILE A 692 -14.54 1.32 -29.83
CA ILE A 692 -14.30 2.77 -29.91
C ILE A 692 -13.17 3.08 -30.90
N GLU A 693 -12.10 2.28 -30.94
CA GLU A 693 -11.01 2.42 -31.92
C GLU A 693 -11.54 2.28 -33.35
N ILE A 694 -12.38 1.27 -33.61
CA ILE A 694 -13.00 1.06 -34.91
C ILE A 694 -13.92 2.23 -35.28
N ALA A 695 -14.78 2.67 -34.35
CA ALA A 695 -15.68 3.81 -34.57
C ALA A 695 -14.88 5.08 -34.91
N TYR A 696 -13.78 5.31 -34.20
CA TYR A 696 -12.91 6.46 -34.42
C TYR A 696 -12.12 6.35 -35.74
N SER A 697 -11.69 5.15 -36.13
CA SER A 697 -11.08 4.90 -37.45
C SER A 697 -12.05 5.27 -38.59
N MET A 698 -13.35 5.09 -38.39
CA MET A 698 -14.39 5.51 -39.33
C MET A 698 -14.67 7.02 -39.30
N LEU A 699 -14.29 7.74 -38.25
CA LEU A 699 -14.40 9.20 -38.21
C LEU A 699 -13.22 9.89 -38.90
N LYS A 700 -12.02 9.29 -38.87
CA LYS A 700 -10.73 9.89 -39.30
C LYS A 700 -10.54 10.22 -40.80
N THR A 701 -11.52 10.06 -41.70
CA THR A 701 -11.26 10.33 -43.13
C THR A 701 -11.39 11.80 -43.48
N ASN A 702 -10.50 12.30 -44.34
CA ASN A 702 -10.58 13.63 -44.91
C ASN A 702 -11.89 13.83 -45.68
N PHE A 703 -12.62 14.90 -45.33
CA PHE A 703 -13.86 15.28 -45.97
C PHE A 703 -13.56 16.24 -47.12
N ASP A 704 -13.97 15.89 -48.34
CA ASP A 704 -14.17 16.89 -49.39
C ASP A 704 -15.51 17.59 -49.09
N GLU A 705 -15.46 18.69 -48.32
CA GLU A 705 -16.64 19.47 -47.89
C GLU A 705 -17.51 19.97 -49.07
N GLU A 706 -17.00 19.91 -50.30
CA GLU A 706 -17.69 20.36 -51.52
C GLU A 706 -18.53 19.28 -52.22
N LYS A 707 -18.38 17.99 -51.89
CA LYS A 707 -19.01 16.89 -52.65
C LYS A 707 -20.21 16.23 -51.97
N GLU A 708 -20.14 15.96 -50.66
CA GLU A 708 -21.17 15.19 -49.93
C GLU A 708 -21.32 15.64 -48.47
N HIS A 709 -22.49 15.41 -47.87
CA HIS A 709 -22.75 15.71 -46.47
C HIS A 709 -21.97 14.74 -45.54
N PRO A 710 -21.36 15.21 -44.43
CA PRO A 710 -20.58 14.35 -43.53
C PRO A 710 -21.33 13.12 -42.99
N LEU A 711 -22.62 13.28 -42.66
CA LEU A 711 -23.45 12.16 -42.19
C LEU A 711 -23.63 11.08 -43.25
N ASP A 712 -23.73 11.46 -44.53
CA ASP A 712 -23.91 10.51 -45.63
C ASP A 712 -22.64 9.70 -45.84
N ILE A 713 -21.47 10.33 -45.66
CA ILE A 713 -20.17 9.65 -45.69
C ILE A 713 -20.06 8.66 -44.53
N HIS A 714 -20.42 9.07 -43.31
CA HIS A 714 -20.43 8.18 -42.14
C HIS A 714 -21.41 7.01 -42.32
N TYR A 715 -22.60 7.27 -42.88
CA TYR A 715 -23.59 6.25 -43.20
C TYR A 715 -23.05 5.24 -44.21
N LYS A 716 -22.44 5.69 -45.31
CA LYS A 716 -21.82 4.80 -46.31
C LYS A 716 -20.75 3.88 -45.72
N LYS A 717 -19.99 4.36 -44.73
CA LYS A 717 -18.97 3.55 -44.04
C LYS A 717 -19.52 2.45 -43.16
N LEU A 718 -20.76 2.59 -42.68
CA LEU A 718 -21.44 1.51 -41.98
C LEU A 718 -21.75 0.34 -42.91
N LYS A 719 -21.67 0.49 -44.24
CA LYS A 719 -21.92 -0.61 -45.20
C LYS A 719 -23.23 -1.34 -44.93
N SER A 720 -24.22 -0.57 -44.50
CA SER A 720 -25.52 -1.06 -44.04
C SER A 720 -26.62 -0.16 -44.56
N ILE A 721 -27.67 -0.78 -45.08
CA ILE A 721 -28.90 -0.10 -45.45
C ILE A 721 -29.78 -0.07 -44.19
N ILE A 722 -30.17 1.13 -43.78
CA ILE A 722 -31.01 1.38 -42.59
C ILE A 722 -32.29 2.07 -43.03
N GLU A 723 -33.42 1.38 -42.91
CA GLU A 723 -34.73 1.88 -43.32
C GLU A 723 -35.60 2.12 -42.08
N PRO A 724 -36.12 3.33 -41.84
CA PRO A 724 -37.03 3.58 -40.73
C PRO A 724 -38.39 2.90 -40.98
N ILE A 725 -38.90 2.21 -39.97
CA ILE A 725 -40.23 1.59 -40.02
C ILE A 725 -41.26 2.56 -39.44
N ASP A 726 -42.39 2.72 -40.14
CA ASP A 726 -43.49 3.58 -39.71
C ASP A 726 -44.15 3.01 -38.43
N PRO A 727 -44.36 3.82 -37.37
CA PRO A 727 -45.07 3.43 -36.16
C PRO A 727 -46.48 2.83 -36.37
N ILE A 728 -47.13 3.16 -37.48
CA ILE A 728 -48.50 2.68 -37.80
C ILE A 728 -48.47 1.23 -38.32
N SER A 729 -47.33 0.78 -38.84
CA SER A 729 -47.17 -0.56 -39.43
C SER A 729 -47.44 -1.68 -38.41
N ASP A 730 -47.97 -2.80 -38.90
CA ASP A 730 -48.25 -3.95 -38.03
C ASP A 730 -46.96 -4.61 -37.53
N GLU A 731 -45.88 -4.54 -38.31
CA GLU A 731 -44.53 -4.97 -37.92
C GLU A 731 -44.02 -4.17 -36.70
N PHE A 732 -44.22 -2.85 -36.67
CA PHE A 732 -43.88 -2.03 -35.52
C PHE A 732 -44.68 -2.42 -34.27
N LYS A 733 -46.00 -2.60 -34.41
CA LYS A 733 -46.85 -3.03 -33.28
C LYS A 733 -46.46 -4.40 -32.75
N GLN A 734 -46.11 -5.33 -33.63
CA GLN A 734 -45.67 -6.66 -33.25
C GLN A 734 -44.37 -6.63 -32.43
N ILE A 735 -43.38 -5.82 -32.84
CA ILE A 735 -42.12 -5.67 -32.11
C ILE A 735 -42.33 -4.95 -30.77
N VAL A 736 -43.21 -3.95 -30.72
CA VAL A 736 -43.59 -3.31 -29.45
C VAL A 736 -44.25 -4.31 -28.50
N ASN A 737 -45.13 -5.18 -29.01
CA ASN A 737 -45.75 -6.23 -28.20
C ASN A 737 -44.70 -7.24 -27.69
N TYR A 738 -43.77 -7.65 -28.56
CA TYR A 738 -42.65 -8.52 -28.17
C TYR A 738 -41.80 -7.89 -27.06
N MET A 739 -41.46 -6.61 -27.18
CA MET A 739 -40.70 -5.87 -26.16
C MET A 739 -41.48 -5.80 -24.83
N ASN A 740 -42.77 -5.50 -24.85
CA ASN A 740 -43.55 -5.35 -23.63
C ASN A 740 -43.78 -6.68 -22.90
N ASN A 741 -44.06 -7.76 -23.64
CA ASN A 741 -44.37 -9.06 -23.04
C ASN A 741 -43.14 -9.75 -22.44
N THR A 742 -41.96 -9.50 -23.03
CA THR A 742 -40.69 -10.12 -22.63
C THR A 742 -39.86 -9.25 -21.69
N HIS A 743 -40.49 -8.26 -21.06
CA HIS A 743 -39.88 -7.53 -19.95
C HIS A 743 -39.91 -8.38 -18.68
N ALA A 744 -38.73 -8.69 -18.13
CA ALA A 744 -38.61 -9.60 -17.02
C ALA A 744 -39.14 -9.02 -15.71
N SER A 745 -39.83 -9.85 -14.92
CA SER A 745 -40.41 -9.47 -13.63
C SER A 745 -39.37 -9.09 -12.56
N THR A 746 -38.11 -9.48 -12.71
CA THR A 746 -37.01 -9.10 -11.80
C THR A 746 -36.37 -7.76 -12.17
N HIS A 747 -36.51 -7.30 -13.42
CA HIS A 747 -35.92 -6.06 -13.93
C HIS A 747 -36.89 -4.87 -13.83
N LYS A 748 -37.42 -4.60 -12.63
CA LYS A 748 -38.43 -3.54 -12.40
C LYS A 748 -37.86 -2.12 -12.26
N GLN A 749 -36.54 -1.97 -12.26
CA GLN A 749 -35.85 -0.70 -12.03
C GLN A 749 -36.08 0.34 -13.14
N TYR A 750 -36.44 -0.14 -14.34
CA TYR A 750 -36.72 0.70 -15.49
C TYR A 750 -37.86 0.10 -16.33
N LYS A 751 -38.49 0.95 -17.12
CA LYS A 751 -39.40 0.57 -18.21
C LYS A 751 -38.78 0.94 -19.55
N LEU A 752 -39.10 0.17 -20.58
CA LEU A 752 -38.62 0.41 -21.94
C LEU A 752 -39.70 1.07 -22.77
N LYS A 753 -39.34 2.16 -23.46
CA LYS A 753 -40.19 2.83 -24.44
C LYS A 753 -39.49 2.86 -25.78
N LEU A 754 -40.14 2.31 -26.82
CA LEU A 754 -39.60 2.34 -28.18
C LEU A 754 -39.76 3.74 -28.78
N LYS A 755 -38.65 4.38 -29.19
CA LYS A 755 -38.66 5.66 -29.92
C LYS A 755 -38.70 5.47 -31.41
N ASN A 756 -37.74 4.71 -31.94
CA ASN A 756 -37.61 4.44 -33.37
C ASN A 756 -37.29 2.97 -33.61
N LEU A 757 -37.79 2.45 -34.71
CA LEU A 757 -37.52 1.11 -35.21
C LEU A 757 -36.92 1.24 -36.60
N PHE A 758 -35.81 0.54 -36.82
CA PHE A 758 -35.11 0.51 -38.09
C PHE A 758 -34.96 -0.92 -38.58
N LYS A 759 -35.24 -1.14 -39.86
CA LYS A 759 -34.88 -2.35 -40.57
C LYS A 759 -33.44 -2.23 -41.07
N ILE A 760 -32.63 -3.24 -40.80
CA ILE A 760 -31.23 -3.26 -41.20
C ILE A 760 -31.02 -4.33 -42.26
N LYS A 761 -30.25 -3.97 -43.29
CA LYS A 761 -29.67 -4.92 -44.23
C LYS A 761 -28.19 -4.62 -44.41
N ARG A 762 -27.35 -5.46 -43.84
CA ARG A 762 -25.89 -5.37 -43.94
C ARG A 762 -25.39 -5.90 -45.28
N GLU A 763 -24.29 -5.33 -45.77
CA GLU A 763 -23.56 -5.85 -46.92
C GLU A 763 -22.98 -7.25 -46.61
N ASN A 764 -23.07 -8.19 -47.56
CA ASN A 764 -22.58 -9.58 -47.50
C ASN A 764 -23.19 -10.50 -46.42
N GLU A 765 -24.02 -9.99 -45.51
CA GLU A 765 -24.63 -10.81 -44.44
C GLU A 765 -25.65 -11.82 -44.99
N GLU A 766 -26.46 -11.43 -45.99
CA GLU A 766 -27.42 -12.33 -46.63
C GLU A 766 -26.74 -13.51 -47.33
N GLU A 767 -25.62 -13.26 -48.01
CA GLU A 767 -24.86 -14.30 -48.73
C GLU A 767 -24.23 -15.31 -47.78
N ASN A 768 -23.70 -14.83 -46.65
CA ASN A 768 -23.15 -15.70 -45.60
C ASN A 768 -24.25 -16.53 -44.92
N PHE A 769 -25.38 -15.89 -44.62
CA PHE A 769 -26.53 -16.53 -43.97
C PHE A 769 -27.24 -17.54 -44.87
N GLN A 770 -27.14 -17.40 -46.19
CA GLN A 770 -27.73 -18.33 -47.17
C GLN A 770 -27.31 -19.79 -46.93
N LYS A 771 -26.08 -20.02 -46.44
CA LYS A 771 -25.56 -21.36 -46.07
C LYS A 771 -26.36 -22.02 -44.94
N TRP A 772 -26.97 -21.20 -44.08
CA TRP A 772 -27.67 -21.62 -42.88
C TRP A 772 -29.19 -21.61 -43.04
N LYS A 773 -29.72 -21.08 -44.15
CA LYS A 773 -31.16 -20.98 -44.44
C LYS A 773 -31.91 -22.32 -44.44
N ASN A 774 -31.22 -23.42 -44.75
CA ASN A 774 -31.81 -24.76 -44.80
C ASN A 774 -31.86 -25.46 -43.44
N ILE A 775 -31.24 -24.87 -42.40
CA ILE A 775 -31.22 -25.44 -41.06
C ILE A 775 -32.54 -25.15 -40.36
N GLN A 776 -33.00 -26.08 -39.52
CA GLN A 776 -34.23 -25.91 -38.77
C GLN A 776 -34.02 -24.98 -37.57
N ASN A 777 -35.11 -24.46 -36.97
CA ASN A 777 -35.07 -23.64 -35.75
C ASN A 777 -34.35 -22.29 -35.91
N HIS A 778 -34.95 -21.42 -36.73
CA HIS A 778 -34.59 -20.00 -36.80
C HIS A 778 -35.40 -19.22 -35.78
N GLN A 779 -34.74 -18.42 -34.95
CA GLN A 779 -35.42 -17.61 -33.93
C GLN A 779 -35.03 -16.14 -34.04
N LEU A 780 -35.99 -15.26 -33.74
CA LEU A 780 -35.75 -13.82 -33.64
C LEU A 780 -35.45 -13.45 -32.19
N LEU A 781 -34.18 -13.15 -31.89
CA LEU A 781 -33.67 -12.98 -30.53
C LEU A 781 -33.06 -11.60 -30.30
N TRP A 782 -33.06 -11.17 -29.04
CA TRP A 782 -32.55 -9.88 -28.60
C TRP A 782 -31.04 -9.92 -28.35
N HIS A 783 -30.35 -8.89 -28.82
CA HIS A 783 -28.96 -8.61 -28.45
C HIS A 783 -28.84 -7.15 -28.02
N GLY A 784 -28.16 -6.90 -26.91
CA GLY A 784 -27.92 -5.55 -26.40
C GLY A 784 -26.42 -5.30 -26.21
N SER A 785 -26.02 -4.07 -26.47
CA SER A 785 -24.64 -3.61 -26.31
C SER A 785 -24.66 -2.11 -26.01
N ARG A 786 -23.51 -1.54 -25.61
CA ARG A 786 -23.37 -0.10 -25.40
C ARG A 786 -23.53 0.63 -26.72
N THR A 787 -24.11 1.83 -26.70
CA THR A 787 -24.32 2.67 -27.89
C THR A 787 -23.04 2.91 -28.69
N THR A 788 -21.89 3.04 -28.03
CA THR A 788 -20.57 3.21 -28.65
C THR A 788 -20.15 2.05 -29.56
N ASN A 789 -20.67 0.85 -29.31
CA ASN A 789 -20.27 -0.36 -30.03
C ASN A 789 -21.05 -0.54 -31.34
N PHE A 790 -22.18 0.16 -31.50
CA PHE A 790 -23.03 0.01 -32.68
C PHE A 790 -22.36 0.48 -33.98
N ALA A 791 -21.38 1.39 -33.93
CA ALA A 791 -20.60 1.74 -35.11
C ALA A 791 -19.83 0.53 -35.66
N GLY A 792 -19.18 -0.24 -34.77
CA GLY A 792 -18.47 -1.47 -35.13
C GLY A 792 -19.43 -2.60 -35.51
N ILE A 793 -20.52 -2.78 -34.75
CA ILE A 793 -21.51 -3.83 -35.02
C ILE A 793 -22.23 -3.59 -36.35
N LEU A 794 -22.56 -2.36 -36.71
CA LEU A 794 -23.21 -2.03 -37.98
C LEU A 794 -22.24 -2.09 -39.17
N SER A 795 -20.94 -1.95 -38.97
CA SER A 795 -19.96 -2.08 -40.07
C SER A 795 -19.46 -3.51 -40.27
N GLN A 796 -19.08 -4.19 -39.20
CA GLN A 796 -18.40 -5.49 -39.26
C GLN A 796 -19.27 -6.67 -38.83
N GLY A 797 -20.39 -6.41 -38.16
CA GLY A 797 -21.31 -7.43 -37.65
C GLY A 797 -21.02 -7.77 -36.20
N LEU A 798 -21.81 -8.69 -35.64
CA LEU A 798 -21.53 -9.24 -34.32
C LEU A 798 -20.30 -10.16 -34.41
N ARG A 799 -19.35 -9.98 -33.49
CA ARG A 799 -18.08 -10.71 -33.47
C ARG A 799 -17.96 -11.55 -32.23
N ILE A 800 -17.20 -12.64 -32.35
CA ILE A 800 -16.80 -13.46 -31.23
C ILE A 800 -15.52 -12.86 -30.64
N ALA A 801 -15.39 -12.92 -29.32
CA ALA A 801 -14.18 -12.48 -28.64
C ALA A 801 -12.93 -13.17 -29.21
N PRO A 802 -11.80 -12.44 -29.33
CA PRO A 802 -10.59 -12.97 -29.94
C PRO A 802 -10.02 -14.17 -29.16
N PRO A 803 -9.21 -15.05 -29.79
CA PRO A 803 -8.67 -16.24 -29.14
C PRO A 803 -7.78 -15.91 -27.93
N GLU A 804 -7.15 -14.74 -27.91
CA GLU A 804 -6.30 -14.23 -26.82
C GLU A 804 -7.10 -13.85 -25.56
N ALA A 805 -8.38 -13.50 -25.70
CA ALA A 805 -9.22 -13.07 -24.58
C ALA A 805 -9.43 -14.20 -23.54
N PRO A 806 -9.60 -13.89 -22.25
CA PRO A 806 -9.90 -14.90 -21.25
C PRO A 806 -11.26 -15.56 -21.52
N MET A 807 -11.41 -16.83 -21.13
CA MET A 807 -12.71 -17.52 -21.23
C MET A 807 -13.63 -17.21 -20.04
N THR A 808 -13.07 -16.78 -18.90
CA THR A 808 -13.86 -16.39 -17.73
C THR A 808 -14.63 -15.12 -17.99
N GLY A 809 -15.88 -15.11 -17.52
CA GLY A 809 -16.85 -14.04 -17.76
C GLY A 809 -17.89 -14.40 -18.83
N TYR A 810 -17.61 -15.42 -19.64
CA TYR A 810 -18.59 -15.98 -20.57
C TYR A 810 -19.18 -17.28 -20.00
N MET A 811 -20.47 -17.28 -19.66
CA MET A 811 -21.14 -18.41 -18.99
C MET A 811 -21.05 -19.73 -19.77
N PHE A 812 -21.01 -19.66 -21.10
CA PHE A 812 -20.92 -20.80 -22.03
C PHE A 812 -19.75 -20.68 -23.01
N GLY A 813 -18.71 -19.96 -22.59
CA GLY A 813 -17.50 -19.65 -23.36
C GLY A 813 -17.71 -18.66 -24.51
N LYS A 814 -16.70 -18.54 -25.38
CA LYS A 814 -16.63 -17.48 -26.39
C LYS A 814 -17.61 -17.74 -27.53
N GLY A 815 -18.63 -16.90 -27.64
CA GLY A 815 -19.64 -16.95 -28.69
C GLY A 815 -20.44 -15.64 -28.69
N VAL A 816 -21.40 -15.52 -29.62
CA VAL A 816 -22.33 -14.40 -29.62
C VAL A 816 -23.56 -14.79 -28.80
N TYR A 817 -23.87 -13.97 -27.80
CA TYR A 817 -24.94 -14.20 -26.83
C TYR A 817 -26.23 -13.46 -27.23
N PHE A 818 -27.34 -14.18 -27.15
CA PHE A 818 -28.68 -13.70 -27.40
C PHE A 818 -29.62 -14.10 -26.27
N ALA A 819 -30.70 -13.33 -26.10
CA ALA A 819 -31.77 -13.64 -25.16
C ALA A 819 -33.14 -13.59 -25.85
N ASP A 820 -34.09 -14.36 -25.34
CA ASP A 820 -35.51 -14.24 -25.70
C ASP A 820 -36.23 -13.16 -24.89
N MET A 821 -35.68 -12.79 -23.72
CA MET A 821 -36.18 -11.70 -22.87
C MET A 821 -35.50 -10.36 -23.18
N VAL A 822 -36.27 -9.35 -23.63
CA VAL A 822 -35.70 -8.04 -24.02
C VAL A 822 -34.95 -7.35 -22.88
N SER A 823 -35.50 -7.37 -21.66
CA SER A 823 -34.91 -6.70 -20.50
C SER A 823 -33.56 -7.28 -20.10
N LYS A 824 -33.30 -8.55 -20.40
CA LYS A 824 -31.99 -9.16 -20.15
C LYS A 824 -30.94 -8.57 -21.08
N SER A 825 -31.25 -8.49 -22.38
CA SER A 825 -30.38 -7.83 -23.36
C SER A 825 -30.27 -6.32 -23.10
N ALA A 826 -31.33 -5.66 -22.64
CA ALA A 826 -31.36 -4.23 -22.33
C ALA A 826 -30.38 -3.83 -21.22
N ASN A 827 -30.09 -4.71 -20.25
CA ASN A 827 -29.08 -4.43 -19.23
C ASN A 827 -27.67 -4.22 -19.81
N TYR A 828 -27.36 -4.82 -20.96
CA TYR A 828 -26.08 -4.66 -21.66
C TYR A 828 -25.95 -3.32 -22.40
N CYS A 829 -27.00 -2.49 -22.43
CA CYS A 829 -26.92 -1.14 -22.97
C CYS A 829 -26.19 -0.17 -22.03
N PHE A 830 -26.07 -0.49 -20.74
CA PHE A 830 -25.46 0.35 -19.70
C PHE A 830 -25.98 1.81 -19.70
N THR A 831 -27.28 1.97 -19.95
CA THR A 831 -27.95 3.27 -19.87
C THR A 831 -27.97 3.79 -18.43
N THR A 832 -28.11 5.11 -18.29
CA THR A 832 -28.17 5.77 -16.98
C THR A 832 -29.29 6.81 -16.98
N ARG A 833 -29.59 7.39 -15.81
CA ARG A 833 -30.55 8.50 -15.72
C ARG A 833 -30.08 9.75 -16.49
N GLU A 834 -28.77 9.93 -16.67
CA GLU A 834 -28.17 11.04 -17.40
C GLU A 834 -28.18 10.79 -18.92
N SER A 835 -28.07 9.52 -19.32
CA SER A 835 -28.10 9.03 -20.70
C SER A 835 -29.11 7.88 -20.85
N PRO A 836 -30.43 8.17 -20.90
CA PRO A 836 -31.47 7.15 -20.87
C PRO A 836 -31.69 6.45 -22.23
N GLU A 837 -31.08 6.92 -23.30
CA GLU A 837 -31.23 6.32 -24.63
C GLU A 837 -30.26 5.16 -24.85
N GLY A 838 -30.79 4.02 -25.27
CA GLY A 838 -30.03 2.83 -25.62
C GLY A 838 -30.43 2.25 -26.96
N LEU A 839 -29.59 1.36 -27.48
CA LEU A 839 -29.81 0.66 -28.74
C LEU A 839 -29.88 -0.85 -28.48
N LEU A 840 -30.84 -1.51 -29.12
CA LEU A 840 -31.06 -2.95 -29.05
C LEU A 840 -31.19 -3.54 -30.46
N LEU A 841 -30.70 -4.75 -30.66
CA LEU A 841 -30.83 -5.49 -31.91
C LEU A 841 -31.83 -6.63 -31.76
N LEU A 842 -32.56 -6.88 -32.85
CA LEU A 842 -33.24 -8.14 -33.10
C LEU A 842 -32.56 -8.84 -34.28
N CYS A 843 -32.04 -10.03 -34.00
CA CYS A 843 -31.32 -10.83 -34.97
C CYS A 843 -32.09 -12.13 -35.24
N GLU A 844 -32.20 -12.49 -36.52
CA GLU A 844 -32.55 -13.84 -36.92
C GLU A 844 -31.31 -14.72 -36.71
N VAL A 845 -31.44 -15.72 -35.84
CA VAL A 845 -30.36 -16.62 -35.46
C VAL A 845 -30.73 -18.04 -35.85
N ALA A 846 -29.89 -18.65 -36.70
CA ALA A 846 -30.03 -20.04 -37.12
C ALA A 846 -29.43 -20.98 -36.05
N LEU A 847 -30.25 -21.35 -35.07
CA LEU A 847 -29.81 -22.13 -33.90
C LEU A 847 -29.62 -23.62 -34.21
N GLY A 848 -30.37 -24.18 -35.16
CA GLY A 848 -30.29 -25.60 -35.46
C GLY A 848 -30.64 -26.47 -34.26
N LYS A 849 -29.92 -27.57 -34.11
CA LYS A 849 -29.97 -28.42 -32.93
C LYS A 849 -29.15 -27.80 -31.81
N MET A 850 -29.82 -27.46 -30.72
CA MET A 850 -29.21 -26.82 -29.56
C MET A 850 -28.67 -27.86 -28.56
N TYR A 851 -27.55 -27.53 -27.92
CA TYR A 851 -27.02 -28.20 -26.75
C TYR A 851 -27.53 -27.50 -25.48
N GLU A 852 -28.34 -28.19 -24.69
CA GLU A 852 -28.99 -27.61 -23.51
C GLU A 852 -28.07 -27.70 -22.29
N CYS A 853 -27.84 -26.56 -21.64
CA CYS A 853 -27.03 -26.43 -20.43
C CYS A 853 -27.86 -25.82 -19.30
N TYR A 854 -27.72 -26.39 -18.10
CA TYR A 854 -28.46 -25.95 -16.90
C TYR A 854 -27.58 -25.18 -15.91
N GLN A 855 -26.26 -25.26 -16.07
CA GLN A 855 -25.25 -24.61 -15.23
C GLN A 855 -24.18 -23.97 -16.09
N ALA A 856 -23.53 -22.92 -15.58
CA ALA A 856 -22.41 -22.27 -16.25
C ALA A 856 -21.32 -23.31 -16.54
N THR A 857 -20.99 -23.48 -17.82
CA THR A 857 -20.07 -24.51 -18.29
C THR A 857 -19.18 -23.89 -19.36
N SER A 858 -17.86 -23.89 -19.14
CA SER A 858 -16.90 -23.36 -20.11
C SER A 858 -16.83 -24.25 -21.37
N LEU A 859 -17.71 -23.97 -22.33
CA LEU A 859 -17.77 -24.62 -23.63
C LEU A 859 -16.97 -23.85 -24.68
N SER A 860 -16.47 -24.56 -25.69
CA SER A 860 -15.87 -23.96 -26.88
C SER A 860 -16.48 -24.60 -28.11
N ALA A 861 -16.37 -23.94 -29.27
CA ALA A 861 -16.87 -24.47 -30.55
C ALA A 861 -16.43 -25.92 -30.78
N ASP A 862 -15.16 -26.23 -30.48
CA ASP A 862 -14.54 -27.55 -30.66
C ASP A 862 -15.02 -28.62 -29.66
N LYS A 863 -15.69 -28.20 -28.58
CA LYS A 863 -16.19 -29.11 -27.52
C LYS A 863 -17.69 -29.38 -27.64
N LEU A 864 -18.37 -28.76 -28.62
CA LEU A 864 -19.76 -29.08 -28.90
C LEU A 864 -19.86 -30.49 -29.49
N PRO A 865 -20.90 -31.26 -29.14
CA PRO A 865 -21.21 -32.50 -29.84
C PRO A 865 -21.35 -32.24 -31.35
N GLN A 866 -20.83 -33.14 -32.20
CA GLN A 866 -20.76 -32.96 -33.66
C GLN A 866 -22.13 -32.69 -34.33
N ASP A 867 -23.24 -33.03 -33.67
CA ASP A 867 -24.60 -32.82 -34.18
C ASP A 867 -25.23 -31.48 -33.77
N LYS A 868 -24.57 -30.68 -32.92
CA LYS A 868 -25.09 -29.44 -32.33
C LYS A 868 -24.45 -28.19 -32.93
N GLN A 869 -25.27 -27.19 -33.25
CA GLN A 869 -24.81 -25.94 -33.89
C GLN A 869 -24.87 -24.72 -32.96
N ALA A 870 -25.56 -24.82 -31.83
CA ALA A 870 -25.71 -23.74 -30.85
C ALA A 870 -25.84 -24.30 -29.43
N THR A 871 -25.59 -23.46 -28.42
CA THR A 871 -25.84 -23.78 -27.00
C THR A 871 -27.05 -23.00 -26.51
N LYS A 872 -27.89 -23.65 -25.71
CA LYS A 872 -29.00 -23.02 -24.99
C LYS A 872 -28.74 -23.13 -23.49
N GLY A 873 -28.52 -21.99 -22.83
CA GLY A 873 -28.60 -21.90 -21.38
C GLY A 873 -30.07 -21.91 -20.97
N CYS A 874 -30.53 -23.00 -20.35
CA CYS A 874 -31.93 -23.18 -19.97
C CYS A 874 -32.22 -22.41 -18.67
N GLY A 875 -32.99 -21.32 -18.75
CA GLY A 875 -33.39 -20.51 -17.61
C GLY A 875 -34.66 -21.01 -16.91
N GLN A 876 -34.89 -20.52 -15.69
CA GLN A 876 -36.10 -20.80 -14.92
C GLN A 876 -37.35 -20.11 -15.51
N THR A 877 -37.18 -18.96 -16.16
CA THR A 877 -38.27 -18.22 -16.82
C THR A 877 -38.09 -18.28 -18.33
N ILE A 878 -39.16 -18.66 -19.04
CA ILE A 878 -39.21 -18.74 -20.51
C ILE A 878 -40.44 -17.99 -21.02
N PRO A 879 -40.41 -17.39 -22.23
CA PRO A 879 -41.62 -16.92 -22.90
C PRO A 879 -42.61 -18.08 -23.10
N ASP A 880 -43.91 -17.83 -22.92
CA ASP A 880 -44.94 -18.88 -23.09
C ASP A 880 -44.90 -19.45 -24.51
N PRO A 881 -44.58 -20.76 -24.68
CA PRO A 881 -44.54 -21.40 -25.99
C PRO A 881 -45.86 -21.38 -26.75
N LYS A 882 -47.00 -21.17 -26.08
CA LYS A 882 -48.33 -21.08 -26.71
C LYS A 882 -48.57 -19.74 -27.40
N GLU A 883 -47.88 -18.69 -26.98
CA GLU A 883 -47.99 -17.33 -27.52
C GLU A 883 -46.92 -17.04 -28.59
N HIS A 884 -46.15 -18.07 -28.99
CA HIS A 884 -45.16 -17.96 -30.04
C HIS A 884 -45.80 -17.75 -31.41
N ILE A 885 -45.25 -16.81 -32.18
CA ILE A 885 -45.68 -16.53 -33.56
C ILE A 885 -44.59 -17.02 -34.53
N TYR A 886 -45.02 -17.61 -35.63
CA TYR A 886 -44.14 -17.92 -36.76
C TYR A 886 -44.38 -16.92 -37.87
N THR A 887 -43.31 -16.37 -38.45
CA THR A 887 -43.41 -15.55 -39.67
C THR A 887 -43.67 -16.43 -40.89
N ASP A 888 -44.08 -15.82 -42.01
CA ASP A 888 -44.24 -16.52 -43.30
C ASP A 888 -42.95 -17.19 -43.79
N GLU A 889 -41.80 -16.71 -43.31
CA GLU A 889 -40.47 -17.25 -43.57
C GLU A 889 -40.09 -18.43 -42.65
N GLY A 890 -40.98 -18.85 -41.74
CA GLY A 890 -40.76 -19.94 -40.79
C GLY A 890 -39.91 -19.56 -39.56
N ILE A 891 -39.72 -18.27 -39.30
CA ILE A 891 -38.93 -17.78 -38.16
C ILE A 891 -39.81 -17.73 -36.91
N LEU A 892 -39.31 -18.29 -35.81
CA LEU A 892 -39.98 -18.26 -34.52
C LEU A 892 -39.73 -16.91 -33.82
N ILE A 893 -40.80 -16.24 -33.42
CA ILE A 893 -40.77 -15.03 -32.58
C ILE A 893 -41.33 -15.40 -31.19
N PRO A 894 -40.48 -15.57 -30.16
CA PRO A 894 -40.91 -15.98 -28.84
C PRO A 894 -41.46 -14.79 -28.03
N MET A 895 -42.59 -14.22 -28.47
CA MET A 895 -43.20 -13.01 -27.90
C MET A 895 -44.19 -13.23 -26.76
N GLY A 896 -44.18 -14.42 -26.17
CA GLY A 896 -45.04 -14.77 -25.05
C GLY A 896 -44.62 -14.13 -23.74
N HIS A 897 -45.55 -14.06 -22.80
CA HIS A 897 -45.25 -13.61 -21.43
C HIS A 897 -44.31 -14.59 -20.72
N GLY A 898 -43.44 -14.08 -19.85
CA GLY A 898 -42.53 -14.91 -19.07
C GLY A 898 -43.27 -15.82 -18.07
N ILE A 899 -43.20 -17.12 -18.29
CA ILE A 899 -43.71 -18.17 -17.40
C ILE A 899 -42.57 -18.96 -16.76
N ASN A 900 -42.82 -19.58 -15.60
CA ASN A 900 -41.84 -20.44 -14.96
C ASN A 900 -41.79 -21.80 -15.67
N ALA A 901 -40.62 -22.19 -16.16
CA ALA A 901 -40.37 -23.46 -16.84
C ALA A 901 -40.31 -24.67 -15.88
N ASN A 902 -40.35 -24.44 -14.55
CA ASN A 902 -40.24 -25.46 -13.50
C ASN A 902 -38.99 -26.34 -13.65
N ILE A 903 -37.85 -25.71 -13.92
CA ILE A 903 -36.54 -26.38 -14.04
C ILE A 903 -35.73 -26.11 -12.75
N PRO A 904 -35.89 -26.91 -11.68
CA PRO A 904 -35.25 -26.65 -10.39
C PRO A 904 -33.72 -26.81 -10.41
N GLN A 905 -33.18 -27.49 -11.42
CA GLN A 905 -31.74 -27.73 -11.56
C GLN A 905 -30.97 -26.57 -12.21
N SER A 906 -31.67 -25.57 -12.75
CA SER A 906 -31.04 -24.46 -13.45
C SER A 906 -30.51 -23.38 -12.51
N SER A 907 -29.26 -22.98 -12.70
CA SER A 907 -28.65 -21.81 -12.06
C SER A 907 -28.98 -20.48 -12.74
N LEU A 908 -29.69 -20.51 -13.88
CA LEU A 908 -29.99 -19.35 -14.71
C LEU A 908 -31.44 -18.90 -14.51
N LEU A 909 -31.67 -17.60 -14.36
CA LEU A 909 -33.04 -17.07 -14.22
C LEU A 909 -33.80 -17.02 -15.55
N TYR A 910 -33.08 -16.78 -16.66
CA TYR A 910 -33.62 -16.56 -18.00
C TYR A 910 -32.77 -17.30 -19.03
N ASN A 911 -33.35 -17.64 -20.18
CA ASN A 911 -32.63 -18.32 -21.24
C ASN A 911 -31.47 -17.48 -21.81
N GLU A 912 -30.51 -18.19 -22.40
CA GLU A 912 -29.47 -17.64 -23.27
C GLU A 912 -29.29 -18.55 -24.47
N TYR A 913 -29.07 -17.95 -25.63
CA TYR A 913 -28.75 -18.66 -26.86
C TYR A 913 -27.38 -18.19 -27.34
N ILE A 914 -26.49 -19.14 -27.56
CA ILE A 914 -25.10 -18.88 -27.90
C ILE A 914 -24.79 -19.58 -29.20
N VAL A 915 -24.30 -18.80 -30.17
CA VAL A 915 -23.77 -19.31 -31.43
C VAL A 915 -22.27 -19.07 -31.50
N TYR A 916 -21.58 -20.01 -32.11
CA TYR A 916 -20.11 -20.02 -32.18
C TYR A 916 -19.60 -19.73 -33.60
N ASN A 917 -20.50 -19.42 -34.53
CA ASN A 917 -20.19 -18.95 -35.88
C ASN A 917 -21.02 -17.68 -36.18
N THR A 918 -20.35 -16.62 -36.62
CA THR A 918 -20.98 -15.34 -36.96
C THR A 918 -21.89 -15.44 -38.19
N ASP A 919 -21.65 -16.40 -39.09
CA ASP A 919 -22.48 -16.63 -40.28
C ASP A 919 -23.89 -17.15 -39.94
N GLN A 920 -24.13 -17.62 -38.71
CA GLN A 920 -25.44 -18.06 -38.23
C GLN A 920 -26.37 -16.90 -37.84
N ILE A 921 -25.90 -15.66 -37.95
CA ILE A 921 -26.57 -14.47 -37.43
C ILE A 921 -26.91 -13.55 -38.60
N LYS A 922 -28.14 -13.05 -38.60
CA LYS A 922 -28.61 -12.02 -39.51
C LYS A 922 -29.31 -10.91 -38.73
N ILE A 923 -28.81 -9.68 -38.81
CA ILE A 923 -29.40 -8.55 -38.10
C ILE A 923 -30.62 -8.06 -38.89
N LYS A 924 -31.83 -8.17 -38.32
CA LYS A 924 -33.07 -7.72 -38.98
C LYS A 924 -33.50 -6.33 -38.54
N TYR A 925 -33.50 -6.06 -37.24
CA TYR A 925 -33.98 -4.78 -36.71
C TYR A 925 -33.02 -4.17 -35.70
N LEU A 926 -33.02 -2.84 -35.67
CA LEU A 926 -32.41 -2.02 -34.64
C LEU A 926 -33.46 -1.14 -34.00
N LEU A 927 -33.50 -1.17 -32.68
CA LEU A 927 -34.46 -0.48 -31.86
C LEU A 927 -33.72 0.61 -31.09
N ARG A 928 -34.19 1.86 -31.22
CA ARG A 928 -33.81 2.95 -30.35
C ARG A 928 -34.81 3.04 -29.21
N VAL A 929 -34.37 2.72 -28.01
CA VAL A 929 -35.21 2.61 -26.82
C VAL A 929 -34.81 3.65 -25.78
N GLU A 930 -35.80 4.15 -25.06
CA GLU A 930 -35.62 5.04 -23.92
C GLU A 930 -35.93 4.27 -22.63
N PHE A 931 -35.00 4.34 -21.69
CA PHE A 931 -35.09 3.72 -20.37
C PHE A 931 -35.69 4.72 -19.39
N ASP A 932 -36.92 4.45 -18.97
CA ASP A 932 -37.62 5.22 -17.95
C ASP A 932 -37.36 4.61 -16.56
N TYR A 933 -36.40 5.18 -15.83
CA TYR A 933 -36.01 4.71 -14.51
C TYR A 933 -37.04 5.16 -13.47
N SER A 934 -37.60 4.21 -12.72
CA SER A 934 -38.46 4.54 -11.58
C SER A 934 -37.63 5.20 -10.46
N ASP A 935 -38.20 6.22 -9.82
CA ASP A 935 -37.58 6.96 -8.72
C ASP A 935 -37.26 6.12 -7.49
#